data_AF-A0A7R9DYE7-F1
#
_entry.id   AF-A0A7R9DYE7-F1
#
_cell.length_a   1.000
_cell.length_b   1.000
_cell.length_c   1.000
_cell.angle_alpha   90.00
_cell.angle_beta   90.00
_cell.angle_gamma   90.00
#
_symmetry.space_group_name_H-M   'P 1'
#
loop_
_entity.id
_entity.type
_entity.pdbx_description
1 polymer ?
#
loop_
_entity_poly.entity_id
_entity_poly.type
_entity_poly.pdbx_seq_one_letter_code
_entity_poly.pdbx_strand_id
1 'polypeptide(L)'
;MVEADTLRTVVVVVLLVGGGPTSNWCIAPGLCGAPLRTRYWWLAPYVDKELCYTVGPLGEGDFSAVHQLAFPSVGYQSRCLGGHKVGRRIVLGSLRLSRDIFVGTGSGKIMNIISSDLARFDIVCYYMNSIWVSPLSVLILLYLVWIEAGLAGGLGVLSVILFLVPTQAYFCKRSSTYRRQTALRTDARLGLMNEVITGMKIIKMYAWEKPYSKLIGNARKAEIVELRKMSYMRGMFMALNICSSRTALCVTMISTVLLGGILSADKVFVFASYFNTICLNMTAPFVRAFAELAEASVSLTRIEDFMIQEEFLKDKQAQDFGPPPLGTAVLINKMVARWKDSSTDNTLKDICMRVKRGKLVAVIGPIGSGKSSLMEAMLGELSVTSGSCVVNGKISYACQEPWVFGSTIRQNIVFGSTFNKTRYDEVLRVCALLPDLEQFPQRDLTLVGERGSSLSGGQKARVNLARAVYNDADVYLLDDPLSAVDTHVGKHLFDECINSYLKHKTRILVTHQLQYLKDADTIIILNNGKIELEGTFEELMCSNIDYARLLGVDESLVVGEESCEEDLGEIHQFRKVSRLMRELSRMSIMSKLSNKSVLMEEEDLGITQRKRRRSSIYPKVERSLLLDYFRCGANITVLTITAALFFLTQAACSGADYWTSYWTAQEETRHYHHFTNNYSGVEANDSSLQESNFILERDDLYSTEFCLYMYLGIILILFVASIVRSLAFYEVCMHSSNNIHDAMVSSILRTEIRFFDVNPSDVSAAVRSVPPSPGRGLRISGSSFPSRWRALCIKKNIPEDFGYSPKIGSIM
;
A
#
# COMPACT_ATOMS: atom_id res chain seq x y z
N MET A 1 -18.06 10.16 33.09
CA MET A 1 -17.30 9.13 33.82
C MET A 1 -16.70 8.04 32.92
N VAL A 2 -16.76 8.15 31.58
CA VAL A 2 -16.25 7.14 30.63
C VAL A 2 -14.86 7.46 30.07
N GLU A 3 -14.33 8.67 30.29
CA GLU A 3 -12.98 9.06 29.83
C GLU A 3 -11.83 8.60 30.75
N ALA A 4 -12.12 8.10 31.95
CA ALA A 4 -11.09 7.70 32.92
C ALA A 4 -10.64 6.23 32.78
N ASP A 5 -11.47 5.35 32.23
CA ASP A 5 -11.17 3.91 32.11
C ASP A 5 -10.36 3.55 30.85
N THR A 6 -10.44 4.37 29.79
CA THR A 6 -9.59 4.25 28.60
C THR A 6 -8.13 4.57 28.91
N LEU A 7 -7.87 5.56 29.78
CA LEU A 7 -6.53 5.87 30.28
C LEU A 7 -5.97 4.76 31.18
N ARG A 8 -6.80 4.10 31.99
CA ARG A 8 -6.36 2.96 32.82
C ARG A 8 -5.99 1.74 31.99
N THR A 9 -6.70 1.47 30.91
CA THR A 9 -6.41 0.31 30.05
C THR A 9 -5.13 0.51 29.23
N VAL A 10 -4.87 1.75 28.78
CA VAL A 10 -3.61 2.11 28.12
C VAL A 10 -2.44 2.11 29.13
N VAL A 11 -2.64 2.56 30.36
CA VAL A 11 -1.59 2.54 31.41
C VAL A 11 -1.26 1.12 31.87
N VAL A 12 -2.24 0.20 31.96
CA VAL A 12 -2.01 -1.19 32.38
C VAL A 12 -1.30 -2.03 31.29
N VAL A 13 -1.61 -1.79 30.01
CA VAL A 13 -0.88 -2.46 28.91
C VAL A 13 0.52 -1.86 28.72
N VAL A 14 0.73 -0.59 29.09
CA VAL A 14 2.05 0.07 29.04
C VAL A 14 2.93 -0.27 30.25
N LEU A 15 2.37 -0.51 31.44
CA LEU A 15 3.13 -0.91 32.63
C LEU A 15 3.58 -2.38 32.62
N LEU A 16 2.82 -3.29 31.99
CA LEU A 16 3.24 -4.69 31.87
C LEU A 16 4.44 -4.91 30.92
N VAL A 17 4.79 -3.90 30.10
CA VAL A 17 5.96 -3.93 29.21
C VAL A 17 7.16 -3.20 29.82
N GLY A 18 6.97 -2.49 30.95
CA GLY A 18 7.98 -1.68 31.64
C GLY A 18 8.66 -2.32 32.85
N GLY A 19 8.52 -3.62 33.08
CA GLY A 19 9.20 -4.33 34.16
C GLY A 19 10.65 -4.67 33.79
N GLY A 20 11.59 -3.79 34.11
CA GLY A 20 13.03 -4.09 34.05
C GLY A 20 13.48 -5.11 35.11
N PRO A 21 14.60 -5.82 34.90
CA PRO A 21 15.04 -6.90 35.78
C PRO A 21 15.89 -6.34 36.93
N THR A 22 15.44 -6.50 38.17
CA THR A 22 16.32 -6.38 39.34
C THR A 22 16.74 -7.77 39.80
N SER A 23 18.04 -7.99 39.73
CA SER A 23 18.79 -9.19 40.08
C SER A 23 18.74 -9.56 41.56
N ASN A 24 18.86 -10.88 41.80
CA ASN A 24 19.47 -11.56 42.95
C ASN A 24 18.80 -11.46 44.32
N TRP A 25 18.01 -12.47 44.69
CA TRP A 25 18.08 -13.10 46.03
C TRP A 25 17.94 -14.63 45.91
N CYS A 26 18.79 -15.31 46.69
CA CYS A 26 19.14 -16.72 46.63
C CYS A 26 18.08 -17.71 47.12
N ILE A 27 18.19 -18.92 46.56
CA ILE A 27 17.79 -20.27 46.99
C ILE A 27 17.37 -20.43 48.47
N ALA A 28 16.17 -20.99 48.69
CA ALA A 28 15.89 -21.99 49.72
C ALA A 28 14.64 -22.84 49.33
N PRO A 29 14.68 -24.19 49.40
CA PRO A 29 13.59 -25.06 48.98
C PRO A 29 12.68 -25.50 50.15
N GLY A 30 11.38 -25.60 49.91
CA GLY A 30 10.47 -26.42 50.70
C GLY A 30 9.26 -25.67 51.27
N LEU A 31 8.10 -25.83 50.63
CA LEU A 31 6.89 -26.38 51.25
C LEU A 31 5.76 -26.47 50.20
N CYS A 32 5.36 -27.70 49.94
CA CYS A 32 4.25 -28.13 49.09
C CYS A 32 2.90 -27.59 49.58
N GLY A 33 1.97 -27.32 48.65
CA GLY A 33 0.54 -27.44 48.95
C GLY A 33 -0.45 -26.78 47.97
N ALA A 34 -0.85 -27.54 46.95
CA ALA A 34 -2.11 -27.46 46.18
C ALA A 34 -2.19 -26.62 44.87
N PRO A 35 -2.93 -27.09 43.83
CA PRO A 35 -2.57 -26.90 42.44
C PRO A 35 -3.54 -26.01 41.65
N LEU A 36 -3.01 -25.06 40.87
CA LEU A 36 -3.69 -24.47 39.71
C LEU A 36 -2.86 -24.75 38.45
N ARG A 37 -3.41 -25.65 37.63
CA ARG A 37 -2.83 -26.28 36.45
C ARG A 37 -2.61 -25.26 35.30
N THR A 38 -1.35 -25.18 34.87
CA THR A 38 -0.87 -25.24 33.47
C THR A 38 -1.45 -24.28 32.42
N ARG A 39 -0.62 -23.34 31.97
CA ARG A 39 -0.18 -23.13 30.57
C ARG A 39 0.98 -22.13 30.59
N TYR A 40 1.87 -22.18 29.58
CA TYR A 40 3.12 -21.40 29.42
C TYR A 40 4.40 -22.02 30.02
N TRP A 41 4.87 -23.13 29.43
CA TRP A 41 6.26 -23.61 29.59
C TRP A 41 6.86 -24.11 28.26
N TRP A 42 6.50 -23.48 27.12
CA TRP A 42 7.04 -23.84 25.80
C TRP A 42 7.88 -22.72 25.15
N LEU A 43 8.35 -21.75 25.94
CA LEU A 43 9.11 -20.58 25.46
C LEU A 43 10.64 -20.73 25.51
N ALA A 44 11.17 -21.94 25.79
CA ALA A 44 12.58 -22.11 26.16
C ALA A 44 13.62 -22.42 25.03
N PRO A 45 13.31 -22.85 23.79
CA PRO A 45 14.40 -23.28 22.89
C PRO A 45 14.75 -22.37 21.69
N TYR A 46 14.28 -21.13 21.57
CA TYR A 46 14.58 -20.26 20.40
C TYR A 46 15.32 -18.95 20.74
N VAL A 47 16.36 -19.05 21.57
CA VAL A 47 17.35 -17.97 21.73
C VAL A 47 18.57 -18.33 20.88
N ASP A 48 18.67 -17.74 19.70
CA ASP A 48 19.86 -17.84 18.84
C ASP A 48 21.08 -17.25 19.55
N LYS A 49 22.18 -18.02 19.54
CA LYS A 49 23.44 -17.77 20.27
C LYS A 49 24.39 -16.74 19.62
N GLU A 50 23.98 -15.99 18.59
CA GLU A 50 24.92 -15.16 17.81
C GLU A 50 25.04 -13.69 18.25
N LEU A 51 24.24 -13.19 19.20
CA LEU A 51 24.29 -11.76 19.56
C LEU A 51 25.43 -11.35 20.52
N CYS A 52 26.23 -12.31 21.02
CA CYS A 52 27.30 -12.02 21.99
C CYS A 52 28.60 -11.44 21.38
N TYR A 53 28.71 -11.31 20.04
CA TYR A 53 29.99 -10.97 19.39
C TYR A 53 30.16 -9.53 18.90
N THR A 54 29.17 -8.64 19.04
CA THR A 54 29.24 -7.28 18.44
C THR A 54 29.42 -6.11 19.41
N VAL A 55 29.65 -6.36 20.70
CA VAL A 55 29.92 -5.28 21.67
C VAL A 55 31.37 -5.39 22.16
N GLY A 56 32.30 -4.84 21.37
CA GLY A 56 33.65 -4.56 21.82
C GLY A 56 33.67 -3.39 22.82
N PRO A 57 34.75 -3.23 23.60
CA PRO A 57 34.81 -2.24 24.69
C PRO A 57 34.93 -0.83 24.10
N LEU A 58 33.83 -0.10 24.09
CA LEU A 58 33.80 1.34 23.82
C LEU A 58 33.85 2.06 25.18
N GLY A 59 34.78 3.02 25.30
CA GLY A 59 35.11 3.71 26.55
C GLY A 59 33.95 4.54 27.12
N GLU A 60 34.13 4.96 28.38
CA GLU A 60 33.15 5.53 29.32
C GLU A 60 32.45 6.85 28.92
N GLY A 61 32.50 7.28 27.64
CA GLY A 61 31.91 8.53 27.17
C GLY A 61 30.55 8.45 26.46
N ASP A 62 30.07 7.26 26.07
CA ASP A 62 28.98 7.11 25.09
C ASP A 62 27.63 6.62 25.66
N PHE A 63 27.21 7.16 26.81
CA PHE A 63 25.90 6.82 27.41
C PHE A 63 24.70 7.19 26.51
N SER A 64 24.85 8.22 25.67
CA SER A 64 23.84 8.64 24.69
C SER A 64 23.67 7.63 23.54
N ALA A 65 24.76 6.98 23.10
CA ALA A 65 24.72 5.99 22.03
C ALA A 65 24.11 4.65 22.49
N VAL A 66 24.42 4.23 23.72
CA VAL A 66 23.85 3.00 24.31
C VAL A 66 22.34 3.15 24.51
N HIS A 67 21.86 4.30 24.98
CA HIS A 67 20.42 4.54 25.17
C HIS A 67 19.66 4.68 23.84
N GLN A 68 20.29 5.21 22.80
CA GLN A 68 19.70 5.28 21.45
C GLN A 68 19.67 3.94 20.71
N LEU A 69 20.52 2.97 21.08
CA LEU A 69 20.59 1.66 20.42
C LEU A 69 19.90 0.52 21.20
N ALA A 70 19.91 0.55 22.54
CA ALA A 70 19.41 -0.55 23.38
C ALA A 70 17.89 -0.56 23.59
N PHE A 71 17.21 0.59 23.60
CA PHE A 71 15.74 0.63 23.73
C PHE A 71 15.00 0.30 22.43
N PRO A 72 15.49 0.69 21.23
CA PRO A 72 14.87 0.27 19.97
C PRO A 72 14.95 -1.24 19.71
N SER A 73 15.95 -1.95 20.23
CA SER A 73 16.11 -3.41 20.03
C SER A 73 15.07 -4.22 20.82
N VAL A 74 14.77 -3.83 22.07
CA VAL A 74 13.69 -4.44 22.88
C VAL A 74 12.32 -4.11 22.27
N GLY A 75 12.14 -2.90 21.75
CA GLY A 75 10.98 -2.53 20.94
C GLY A 75 10.85 -3.41 19.68
N TYR A 76 11.97 -3.77 19.03
CA TYR A 76 12.01 -4.59 17.80
C TYR A 76 11.57 -6.05 18.01
N GLN A 77 11.78 -6.65 19.18
CA GLN A 77 11.30 -8.01 19.43
C GLN A 77 9.79 -8.04 19.72
N SER A 78 9.27 -7.05 20.46
CA SER A 78 7.82 -6.84 20.62
C SER A 78 7.13 -6.46 19.30
N ARG A 79 7.85 -5.76 18.40
CA ARG A 79 7.44 -5.29 17.05
C ARG A 79 6.95 -6.41 16.13
N CYS A 80 7.65 -7.54 16.06
CA CYS A 80 7.28 -8.63 15.15
C CYS A 80 6.08 -9.44 15.64
N LEU A 81 5.90 -9.62 16.96
CA LEU A 81 4.79 -10.42 17.48
C LEU A 81 3.46 -9.66 17.53
N GLY A 82 3.47 -8.36 17.80
CA GLY A 82 2.24 -7.54 17.90
C GLY A 82 1.59 -7.32 16.53
N GLY A 83 2.34 -6.76 15.57
CA GLY A 83 1.83 -6.44 14.23
C GLY A 83 1.33 -7.66 13.46
N HIS A 84 2.06 -8.79 13.51
CA HIS A 84 1.63 -10.02 12.86
C HIS A 84 0.35 -10.61 13.46
N LYS A 85 0.17 -10.53 14.80
CA LYS A 85 -1.05 -11.01 15.45
C LYS A 85 -2.27 -10.16 15.10
N VAL A 86 -2.11 -8.84 15.10
CA VAL A 86 -3.19 -7.92 14.71
C VAL A 86 -3.53 -8.11 13.23
N GLY A 87 -2.53 -8.17 12.35
CA GLY A 87 -2.74 -8.45 10.93
C GLY A 87 -3.45 -9.78 10.68
N ARG A 88 -3.06 -10.86 11.39
CA ARG A 88 -3.75 -12.15 11.31
C ARG A 88 -5.20 -12.06 11.76
N ARG A 89 -5.48 -11.35 12.86
CA ARG A 89 -6.86 -11.15 13.35
C ARG A 89 -7.71 -10.36 12.35
N ILE A 90 -7.16 -9.31 11.75
CA ILE A 90 -7.85 -8.52 10.72
C ILE A 90 -8.19 -9.40 9.51
N VAL A 91 -7.25 -10.22 9.03
CA VAL A 91 -7.51 -11.16 7.93
C VAL A 91 -8.59 -12.16 8.30
N LEU A 92 -8.51 -12.78 9.48
CA LEU A 92 -9.53 -13.72 9.94
C LEU A 92 -10.91 -13.06 10.11
N GLY A 93 -10.96 -11.83 10.63
CA GLY A 93 -12.19 -11.04 10.75
C GLY A 93 -12.77 -10.69 9.38
N SER A 94 -11.93 -10.35 8.39
CA SER A 94 -12.39 -10.07 7.03
C SER A 94 -13.05 -11.26 6.34
N LEU A 95 -12.67 -12.49 6.70
CA LEU A 95 -13.29 -13.73 6.20
C LEU A 95 -14.65 -14.03 6.85
N ARG A 96 -14.98 -13.34 7.95
CA ARG A 96 -16.23 -13.51 8.71
C ARG A 96 -17.15 -12.31 8.60
N LEU A 97 -16.75 -11.26 7.90
CA LEU A 97 -17.55 -10.06 7.74
C LEU A 97 -18.80 -10.38 6.91
N SER A 98 -19.96 -9.84 7.30
CA SER A 98 -21.16 -9.92 6.44
C SER A 98 -20.92 -9.25 5.08
N ARG A 99 -21.50 -9.82 4.02
CA ARG A 99 -21.28 -9.37 2.64
C ARG A 99 -21.78 -7.95 2.40
N ASP A 100 -22.85 -7.51 3.04
CA ASP A 100 -23.35 -6.13 2.92
C ASP A 100 -22.37 -5.12 3.47
N ILE A 101 -21.78 -5.44 4.62
CA ILE A 101 -20.74 -4.62 5.26
C ILE A 101 -19.46 -4.69 4.43
N PHE A 102 -19.12 -5.84 3.85
CA PHE A 102 -17.95 -6.00 2.99
C PHE A 102 -18.06 -5.17 1.70
N VAL A 103 -19.23 -5.16 1.07
CA VAL A 103 -19.52 -4.30 -0.09
C VAL A 103 -19.48 -2.82 0.31
N GLY A 104 -20.02 -2.45 1.48
CA GLY A 104 -20.01 -1.08 1.98
C GLY A 104 -18.63 -0.55 2.43
N THR A 105 -17.79 -1.41 3.01
CA THR A 105 -16.43 -1.04 3.45
C THR A 105 -15.43 -1.03 2.29
N GLY A 106 -15.64 -1.85 1.26
CA GLY A 106 -14.81 -1.92 0.06
C GLY A 106 -13.46 -2.59 0.31
N SER A 107 -13.07 -3.50 -0.58
CA SER A 107 -11.79 -4.24 -0.49
C SER A 107 -10.55 -3.34 -0.37
N GLY A 108 -10.59 -2.14 -0.99
CA GLY A 108 -9.52 -1.14 -0.89
C GLY A 108 -9.30 -0.62 0.53
N LYS A 109 -10.37 -0.44 1.32
CA LYS A 109 -10.26 0.03 2.72
C LYS A 109 -9.58 -1.01 3.59
N ILE A 110 -9.95 -2.28 3.45
CA ILE A 110 -9.34 -3.40 4.19
C ILE A 110 -7.85 -3.52 3.84
N MET A 111 -7.51 -3.44 2.54
CA MET A 111 -6.12 -3.47 2.11
C MET A 111 -5.32 -2.29 2.68
N ASN A 112 -5.93 -1.10 2.75
CA ASN A 112 -5.28 0.07 3.34
C ASN A 112 -5.08 -0.08 4.86
N ILE A 113 -6.03 -0.69 5.57
CA ILE A 113 -5.86 -1.00 7.00
C ILE A 113 -4.64 -1.94 7.18
N ILE A 114 -4.54 -2.98 6.37
CA ILE A 114 -3.45 -3.97 6.47
C ILE A 114 -2.10 -3.39 6.05
N SER A 115 -2.06 -2.54 5.01
CA SER A 115 -0.79 -2.07 4.41
C SER A 115 -0.29 -0.73 4.96
N SER A 116 -1.18 0.24 5.20
CA SER A 116 -0.83 1.56 5.73
C SER A 116 -0.96 1.60 7.24
N ASP A 117 -2.12 1.21 7.76
CA ASP A 117 -2.45 1.52 9.16
C ASP A 117 -1.68 0.61 10.13
N LEU A 118 -1.45 -0.67 9.79
CA LEU A 118 -0.54 -1.54 10.55
C LEU A 118 0.92 -1.03 10.54
N ALA A 119 1.40 -0.55 9.40
CA ALA A 119 2.79 -0.06 9.28
C ALA A 119 3.07 1.20 10.11
N ARG A 120 2.03 1.94 10.52
CA ARG A 120 2.19 3.11 11.39
C ARG A 120 2.57 2.74 12.81
N PHE A 121 2.07 1.61 13.33
CA PHE A 121 2.44 1.14 14.66
C PHE A 121 3.95 0.91 14.79
N ASP A 122 4.61 0.47 13.72
CA ASP A 122 6.07 0.28 13.69
C ASP A 122 6.85 1.60 13.89
N ILE A 123 6.33 2.68 13.32
CA ILE A 123 6.90 4.02 13.39
C ILE A 123 6.63 4.64 14.76
N VAL A 124 5.41 4.47 15.28
CA VAL A 124 4.99 5.01 16.57
C VAL A 124 5.81 4.40 17.71
N CYS A 125 6.02 3.08 17.71
CA CYS A 125 6.84 2.41 18.72
C CYS A 125 8.28 2.96 18.76
N TYR A 126 8.83 3.41 17.63
CA TYR A 126 10.16 4.04 17.59
C TYR A 126 10.16 5.42 18.26
N TYR A 127 9.16 6.26 17.98
CA TYR A 127 9.11 7.64 18.49
C TYR A 127 8.46 7.78 19.87
N MET A 128 7.68 6.80 20.33
CA MET A 128 6.94 6.87 21.60
C MET A 128 7.87 7.10 22.80
N ASN A 129 9.05 6.48 22.80
CA ASN A 129 10.05 6.68 23.86
C ASN A 129 10.56 8.13 23.93
N SER A 130 10.55 8.86 22.81
CA SER A 130 10.97 10.25 22.78
C SER A 130 10.04 11.18 23.56
N ILE A 131 8.79 10.78 23.82
CA ILE A 131 7.80 11.61 24.56
C ILE A 131 8.25 11.85 26.00
N TRP A 132 8.81 10.85 26.67
CA TRP A 132 9.23 10.95 28.07
C TRP A 132 10.74 11.17 28.22
N VAL A 133 11.57 10.58 27.36
CA VAL A 133 13.03 10.76 27.39
C VAL A 133 13.41 12.20 27.10
N SER A 134 12.76 12.86 26.13
CA SER A 134 13.16 14.21 25.73
C SER A 134 12.93 15.24 26.86
N PRO A 135 11.74 15.33 27.49
CA PRO A 135 11.54 16.28 28.61
C PRO A 135 12.48 16.01 29.78
N LEU A 136 12.73 14.73 30.10
CA LEU A 136 13.67 14.34 31.14
C LEU A 136 15.09 14.80 30.82
N SER A 137 15.53 14.68 29.56
CA SER A 137 16.84 15.19 29.12
C SER A 137 16.96 16.70 29.27
N VAL A 138 15.89 17.46 28.99
CA VAL A 138 15.87 18.93 29.17
C VAL A 138 15.94 19.30 30.64
N LEU A 139 15.23 18.59 31.52
CA LEU A 139 15.27 18.84 32.97
C LEU A 139 16.66 18.58 33.55
N ILE A 140 17.31 17.48 33.16
CA ILE A 140 18.67 17.15 33.61
C ILE A 140 19.67 18.19 33.10
N LEU A 141 19.62 18.55 31.81
CA LEU A 141 20.53 19.53 31.24
C LEU A 141 20.28 20.94 31.77
N LEU A 142 19.02 21.30 32.06
CA LEU A 142 18.68 22.54 32.76
C LEU A 142 19.34 22.59 34.14
N TYR A 143 19.26 21.49 34.89
CA TYR A 143 19.89 21.40 36.21
C TYR A 143 21.43 21.54 36.13
N LEU A 144 22.08 20.87 35.16
CA LEU A 144 23.53 20.99 34.96
C LEU A 144 23.96 22.40 34.54
N VAL A 145 23.22 23.02 33.62
CA VAL A 145 23.47 24.41 33.19
C VAL A 145 23.24 25.40 34.34
N TRP A 146 22.25 25.15 35.20
CA TRP A 146 21.97 25.96 36.38
C TRP A 146 23.10 25.93 37.41
N ILE A 147 23.73 24.76 37.63
CA ILE A 147 24.89 24.65 38.53
C ILE A 147 26.07 25.48 38.01
N GLU A 148 26.34 25.44 36.72
CA GLU A 148 27.56 26.04 36.14
C GLU A 148 27.44 27.53 35.82
N ALA A 149 26.27 27.99 35.36
CA ALA A 149 26.03 29.37 34.91
C ALA A 149 24.95 30.12 35.71
N GLY A 150 24.34 29.50 36.72
CA GLY A 150 23.29 30.12 37.53
C GLY A 150 22.12 30.65 36.70
N LEU A 151 21.66 31.86 37.03
CA LEU A 151 20.55 32.55 36.35
C LEU A 151 20.78 32.74 34.84
N ALA A 152 22.02 32.96 34.41
CA ALA A 152 22.35 33.21 33.01
C ALA A 152 22.10 31.97 32.12
N GLY A 153 22.48 30.79 32.61
CA GLY A 153 22.24 29.53 31.92
C GLY A 153 20.75 29.14 31.89
N GLY A 154 20.04 29.41 33.00
CA GLY A 154 18.59 29.24 33.09
C GLY A 154 17.82 30.08 32.05
N LEU A 155 18.22 31.34 31.83
CA LEU A 155 17.64 32.22 30.79
C LEU A 155 17.86 31.66 29.38
N GLY A 156 19.01 31.03 29.14
CA GLY A 156 19.30 30.29 27.91
C GLY A 156 18.32 29.18 27.60
N VAL A 157 18.20 28.24 28.52
CA VAL A 157 17.30 27.10 28.37
C VAL A 157 15.84 27.57 28.32
N LEU A 158 15.48 28.59 29.10
CA LEU A 158 14.16 29.21 29.05
C LEU A 158 13.88 29.84 27.68
N SER A 159 14.86 30.50 27.07
CA SER A 159 14.71 31.07 25.72
C SER A 159 14.46 29.97 24.67
N VAL A 160 15.13 28.82 24.79
CA VAL A 160 14.88 27.65 23.93
C VAL A 160 13.49 27.10 24.15
N ILE A 161 13.05 26.92 25.39
CA ILE A 161 11.72 26.36 25.68
C ILE A 161 10.61 27.31 25.24
N LEU A 162 10.72 28.61 25.53
CA LEU A 162 9.67 29.59 25.23
C LEU A 162 9.63 30.00 23.75
N PHE A 163 10.76 30.11 23.07
CA PHE A 163 10.78 30.56 21.68
C PHE A 163 10.78 29.40 20.69
N LEU A 164 11.57 28.36 20.95
CA LEU A 164 11.80 27.29 19.98
C LEU A 164 10.61 26.33 19.90
N VAL A 165 10.13 25.86 21.05
CA VAL A 165 9.08 24.83 21.12
C VAL A 165 7.75 25.33 20.52
N PRO A 166 7.25 26.55 20.84
CA PRO A 166 6.01 27.03 20.24
C PRO A 166 6.14 27.29 18.74
N THR A 167 7.28 27.82 18.30
CA THR A 167 7.55 28.07 16.87
C THR A 167 7.57 26.75 16.10
N GLN A 168 8.26 25.73 16.61
CA GLN A 168 8.30 24.40 15.99
C GLN A 168 6.95 23.69 16.02
N ALA A 169 6.20 23.79 17.12
CA ALA A 169 4.86 23.25 17.22
C ALA A 169 3.91 23.90 16.19
N TYR A 170 4.01 25.21 15.99
CA TYR A 170 3.27 25.94 14.96
C TYR A 170 3.60 25.43 13.55
N PHE A 171 4.89 25.32 13.20
CA PHE A 171 5.32 24.79 11.90
C PHE A 171 4.88 23.35 11.70
N CYS A 172 4.91 22.51 12.74
CA CYS A 172 4.44 21.13 12.68
C CYS A 172 2.92 21.06 12.43
N LYS A 173 2.12 21.83 13.16
CA LYS A 173 0.66 21.87 12.98
C LYS A 173 0.28 22.33 11.57
N ARG A 174 0.98 23.34 11.04
CA ARG A 174 0.78 23.80 9.67
C ARG A 174 1.24 22.78 8.64
N SER A 175 2.40 22.17 8.82
CA SER A 175 2.92 21.10 7.96
C SER A 175 1.94 19.92 7.88
N SER A 176 1.34 19.51 9.00
CA SER A 176 0.33 18.45 9.04
C SER A 176 -0.93 18.82 8.24
N THR A 177 -1.40 20.06 8.36
CA THR A 177 -2.56 20.56 7.59
C THR A 177 -2.30 20.52 6.08
N TYR A 178 -1.13 21.00 5.64
CA TYR A 178 -0.74 20.95 4.23
C TYR A 178 -0.50 19.52 3.73
N ARG A 179 0.01 18.63 4.57
CA ARG A 179 0.15 17.20 4.24
C ARG A 179 -1.22 16.58 3.98
N ARG A 180 -2.24 16.89 4.78
CA ARG A 180 -3.62 16.41 4.54
C ARG A 180 -4.16 16.91 3.20
N GLN A 181 -3.99 18.19 2.89
CA GLN A 181 -4.43 18.76 1.61
C GLN A 181 -3.68 18.16 0.42
N THR A 182 -2.37 17.96 0.55
CA THR A 182 -1.53 17.28 -0.44
C THR A 182 -2.03 15.85 -0.70
N ALA A 183 -2.33 15.10 0.36
CA ALA A 183 -2.86 13.74 0.24
C ALA A 183 -4.17 13.71 -0.56
N LEU A 184 -5.14 14.57 -0.23
CA LEU A 184 -6.42 14.66 -0.95
C LEU A 184 -6.24 14.96 -2.45
N ARG A 185 -5.32 15.87 -2.81
CA ARG A 185 -5.03 16.18 -4.23
C ARG A 185 -4.29 15.04 -4.92
N THR A 186 -3.38 14.37 -4.22
CA THR A 186 -2.64 13.21 -4.73
C THR A 186 -3.58 12.05 -5.01
N ASP A 187 -4.51 11.76 -4.10
CA ASP A 187 -5.50 10.70 -4.25
C ASP A 187 -6.41 10.96 -5.45
N ALA A 188 -6.87 12.19 -5.66
CA ALA A 188 -7.65 12.57 -6.84
C ALA A 188 -6.86 12.34 -8.15
N ARG A 189 -5.56 12.71 -8.20
CA ARG A 189 -4.69 12.45 -9.36
C ARG A 189 -4.47 10.96 -9.58
N LEU A 190 -4.21 10.20 -8.53
CA LEU A 190 -3.97 8.76 -8.61
C LEU A 190 -5.24 8.00 -9.04
N GLY A 191 -6.42 8.42 -8.57
CA GLY A 191 -7.71 7.92 -9.03
C GLY A 191 -7.88 8.12 -10.54
N LEU A 192 -7.70 9.36 -11.01
CA LEU A 192 -7.74 9.69 -12.44
C LEU A 192 -6.72 8.86 -13.26
N MET A 193 -5.49 8.74 -12.76
CA MET A 193 -4.44 7.97 -13.44
C MET A 193 -4.79 6.48 -13.51
N ASN A 194 -5.42 5.94 -12.46
CA ASN A 194 -5.90 4.55 -12.45
C ASN A 194 -7.04 4.34 -13.46
N GLU A 195 -8.00 5.28 -13.55
CA GLU A 195 -9.07 5.25 -14.56
C GLU A 195 -8.53 5.31 -16.00
N VAL A 196 -7.52 6.14 -16.26
CA VAL A 196 -6.87 6.23 -17.57
C VAL A 196 -6.16 4.93 -17.94
N ILE A 197 -5.52 4.27 -16.97
CA ILE A 197 -4.78 3.02 -17.22
C ILE A 197 -5.74 1.85 -17.43
N THR A 198 -6.81 1.74 -16.63
CA THR A 198 -7.83 0.72 -16.84
C THR A 198 -8.58 0.94 -18.15
N GLY A 199 -8.80 2.20 -18.54
CA GLY A 199 -9.44 2.61 -19.79
C GLY A 199 -8.50 2.73 -21.00
N MET A 200 -7.21 2.37 -20.89
CA MET A 200 -6.19 2.70 -21.90
C MET A 200 -6.55 2.18 -23.29
N LYS A 201 -7.11 0.97 -23.40
CA LYS A 201 -7.52 0.37 -24.67
C LYS A 201 -8.56 1.22 -25.41
N ILE A 202 -9.56 1.73 -24.68
CA ILE A 202 -10.62 2.57 -25.23
C ILE A 202 -10.05 3.94 -25.61
N ILE A 203 -9.23 4.54 -24.74
CA ILE A 203 -8.60 5.84 -24.97
C ILE A 203 -7.74 5.82 -26.24
N LYS A 204 -6.98 4.74 -26.45
CA LYS A 204 -6.16 4.50 -27.65
C LYS A 204 -7.02 4.36 -28.91
N MET A 205 -8.13 3.61 -28.82
CA MET A 205 -9.05 3.40 -29.94
C MET A 205 -9.68 4.72 -30.43
N TYR A 206 -10.01 5.63 -29.52
CA TYR A 206 -10.57 6.96 -29.84
C TYR A 206 -9.53 8.08 -30.01
N ALA A 207 -8.23 7.77 -29.91
CA ALA A 207 -7.13 8.74 -29.96
C ALA A 207 -7.26 9.90 -28.94
N TRP A 208 -7.84 9.63 -27.76
CA TRP A 208 -8.10 10.64 -26.70
C TRP A 208 -6.91 10.88 -25.77
N GLU A 209 -5.71 10.42 -26.12
CA GLU A 209 -4.50 10.53 -25.29
C GLU A 209 -4.17 11.98 -24.91
N LYS A 210 -4.26 12.93 -25.86
CA LYS A 210 -3.91 14.34 -25.63
C LYS A 210 -4.85 15.03 -24.64
N PRO A 211 -6.19 14.94 -24.77
CA PRO A 211 -7.13 15.40 -23.75
C PRO A 211 -6.86 14.84 -22.35
N TYR A 212 -6.68 13.51 -22.24
CA TYR A 212 -6.41 12.87 -20.94
C TYR A 212 -5.05 13.27 -20.37
N SER A 213 -4.02 13.47 -21.19
CA SER A 213 -2.74 14.03 -20.75
C SER A 213 -2.90 15.42 -20.15
N LYS A 214 -3.72 16.29 -20.76
CA LYS A 214 -3.99 17.64 -20.24
C LYS A 214 -4.80 17.59 -18.94
N LEU A 215 -5.74 16.65 -18.83
CA LEU A 215 -6.52 16.43 -17.61
C LEU A 215 -5.63 16.00 -16.43
N ILE A 216 -4.72 15.04 -16.65
CA ILE A 216 -3.72 14.62 -15.64
C ILE A 216 -2.79 15.79 -15.29
N GLY A 217 -2.35 16.57 -16.29
CA GLY A 217 -1.52 17.76 -16.07
C GLY A 217 -2.20 18.82 -15.20
N ASN A 218 -3.50 19.06 -15.37
CA ASN A 218 -4.26 19.98 -14.53
C ASN A 218 -4.37 19.48 -13.07
N ALA A 219 -4.65 18.19 -12.88
CA ALA A 219 -4.65 17.58 -11.55
C ALA A 219 -3.27 17.70 -10.87
N ARG A 220 -2.19 17.49 -11.64
CA ARG A 220 -0.81 17.63 -11.16
C ARG A 220 -0.47 19.07 -10.78
N LYS A 221 -0.90 20.07 -11.56
CA LYS A 221 -0.72 21.50 -11.20
C LYS A 221 -1.37 21.84 -9.85
N ALA A 222 -2.58 21.35 -9.60
CA ALA A 222 -3.25 21.54 -8.32
C ALA A 222 -2.51 20.85 -7.16
N GLU A 223 -1.93 19.66 -7.38
CA GLU A 223 -1.08 18.96 -6.41
C GLU A 223 0.20 19.74 -6.08
N ILE A 224 0.88 20.27 -7.11
CA ILE A 224 2.15 21.01 -6.98
C ILE A 224 1.98 22.26 -6.12
N VAL A 225 0.86 22.97 -6.22
CA VAL A 225 0.60 24.17 -5.41
C VAL A 225 0.61 23.85 -3.91
N GLU A 226 0.01 22.73 -3.51
CA GLU A 226 0.01 22.30 -2.11
C GLU A 226 1.36 21.72 -1.68
N LEU A 227 2.02 20.96 -2.56
CA LEU A 227 3.39 20.46 -2.32
C LEU A 227 4.40 21.59 -2.14
N ARG A 228 4.27 22.70 -2.87
CA ARG A 228 5.14 23.88 -2.74
C ARG A 228 5.00 24.52 -1.37
N LYS A 229 3.76 24.73 -0.88
CA LYS A 229 3.50 25.24 0.48
C LYS A 229 4.12 24.33 1.55
N MET A 230 3.94 23.01 1.42
CA MET A 230 4.54 22.03 2.34
C MET A 230 6.08 22.07 2.29
N SER A 231 6.68 22.16 1.11
CA SER A 231 8.13 22.18 0.92
C SER A 231 8.77 23.43 1.51
N TYR A 232 8.15 24.60 1.32
CA TYR A 232 8.61 25.85 1.94
C TYR A 232 8.53 25.81 3.46
N MET A 233 7.43 25.28 4.03
CA MET A 233 7.33 25.09 5.48
C MET A 233 8.43 24.16 6.02
N ARG A 234 8.75 23.10 5.28
CA ARG A 234 9.83 22.18 5.65
C ARG A 234 11.22 22.82 5.54
N GLY A 235 11.46 23.63 4.52
CA GLY A 235 12.69 24.41 4.38
C GLY A 235 12.88 25.39 5.53
N MET A 236 11.84 26.12 5.92
CA MET A 236 11.86 27.02 7.08
C MET A 236 12.13 26.25 8.38
N PHE A 237 11.51 25.08 8.57
CA PHE A 237 11.76 24.23 9.72
C PHE A 237 13.23 23.75 9.79
N MET A 238 13.83 23.35 8.66
CA MET A 238 15.24 22.97 8.60
C MET A 238 16.17 24.15 8.90
N ALA A 239 15.88 25.34 8.38
CA ALA A 239 16.63 26.56 8.66
C ALA A 239 16.62 26.91 10.16
N LEU A 240 15.43 26.90 10.78
CA LEU A 240 15.28 27.13 12.22
C LEU A 240 16.05 26.13 13.07
N ASN A 241 16.07 24.85 12.68
CA ASN A 241 16.81 23.82 13.41
C ASN A 241 18.35 24.05 13.39
N ILE A 242 18.91 24.53 12.26
CA ILE A 242 20.35 24.82 12.15
C ILE A 242 20.77 26.01 13.04
N CYS A 243 19.91 27.03 13.16
CA CYS A 243 20.20 28.22 13.94
C CYS A 243 19.88 28.07 15.44
N SER A 244 18.92 27.20 15.78
CA SER A 244 18.41 26.97 17.13
C SER A 244 19.48 26.89 18.24
N SER A 245 20.46 25.99 18.09
CA SER A 245 21.47 25.76 19.13
C SER A 245 22.42 26.95 19.31
N ARG A 246 22.73 27.66 18.22
CA ARG A 246 23.62 28.84 18.24
C ARG A 246 22.93 30.07 18.79
N THR A 247 21.64 30.24 18.50
CA THR A 247 20.83 31.30 19.12
C THR A 247 20.71 31.09 20.63
N ALA A 248 20.51 29.84 21.08
CA ALA A 248 20.50 29.51 22.51
C ALA A 248 21.81 29.88 23.20
N LEU A 249 22.94 29.50 22.59
CA LEU A 249 24.27 29.82 23.09
C LEU A 249 24.53 31.34 23.13
N CYS A 250 24.06 32.07 22.11
CA CYS A 250 24.13 33.53 22.07
C CYS A 250 23.38 34.17 23.23
N VAL A 251 22.13 33.76 23.46
CA VAL A 251 21.35 34.27 24.60
C VAL A 251 22.05 33.97 25.92
N THR A 252 22.69 32.80 26.08
CA THR A 252 23.44 32.51 27.31
C THR A 252 24.67 33.36 27.49
N MET A 253 25.46 33.55 26.43
CA MET A 253 26.68 34.36 26.51
C MET A 253 26.35 35.84 26.76
N ILE A 254 25.30 36.36 26.13
CA ILE A 254 24.80 37.72 26.40
C ILE A 254 24.32 37.84 27.85
N SER A 255 23.54 36.86 28.32
CA SER A 255 23.02 36.87 29.70
C SER A 255 24.15 36.79 30.74
N THR A 256 25.20 36.01 30.49
CA THR A 256 26.37 35.94 31.38
C THR A 256 27.12 37.26 31.43
N VAL A 257 27.31 37.94 30.29
CA VAL A 257 27.99 39.25 30.24
C VAL A 257 27.19 40.33 30.96
N LEU A 258 25.87 40.39 30.72
CA LEU A 258 24.99 41.37 31.36
C LEU A 258 24.88 41.18 32.87
N LEU A 259 24.99 39.94 33.36
CA LEU A 259 24.98 39.62 34.79
C LEU A 259 26.38 39.74 35.45
N GLY A 260 27.40 40.17 34.70
CA GLY A 260 28.77 40.32 35.19
C GLY A 260 29.48 38.98 35.48
N GLY A 261 29.00 37.89 34.87
CA GLY A 261 29.60 36.56 34.99
C GLY A 261 30.82 36.39 34.09
N ILE A 262 31.76 35.55 34.53
CA ILE A 262 32.99 35.24 33.80
C ILE A 262 32.68 34.27 32.66
N LEU A 263 33.00 34.66 31.43
CA LEU A 263 32.95 33.80 30.25
C LEU A 263 34.27 33.03 30.11
N SER A 264 34.29 31.77 30.54
CA SER A 264 35.42 30.86 30.34
C SER A 264 35.14 29.89 29.18
N ALA A 265 36.16 29.56 28.40
CA ALA A 265 36.05 28.72 27.22
C ALA A 265 35.56 27.30 27.57
N ASP A 266 36.03 26.72 28.67
CA ASP A 266 35.59 25.42 29.19
C ASP A 266 34.06 25.38 29.39
N LYS A 267 33.48 26.42 30.00
CA LYS A 267 32.04 26.53 30.24
C LYS A 267 31.25 26.72 28.94
N VAL A 268 31.71 27.58 28.04
CA VAL A 268 31.00 27.91 26.80
C VAL A 268 30.91 26.73 25.84
N PHE A 269 31.98 25.93 25.71
CA PHE A 269 31.94 24.71 24.88
C PHE A 269 31.07 23.61 25.50
N VAL A 270 31.05 23.49 26.83
CA VAL A 270 30.13 22.58 27.53
C VAL A 270 28.68 23.00 27.29
N PHE A 271 28.35 24.29 27.39
CA PHE A 271 27.01 24.80 27.08
C PHE A 271 26.63 24.60 25.61
N ALA A 272 27.56 24.81 24.68
CA ALA A 272 27.33 24.55 23.26
C ALA A 272 26.95 23.08 23.01
N SER A 273 27.63 22.14 23.68
CA SER A 273 27.32 20.70 23.61
C SER A 273 25.94 20.37 24.22
N TYR A 274 25.60 20.96 25.38
CA TYR A 274 24.30 20.78 26.01
C TYR A 274 23.16 21.32 25.15
N PHE A 275 23.29 22.53 24.60
CA PHE A 275 22.26 23.11 23.72
C PHE A 275 22.11 22.33 22.42
N ASN A 276 23.20 21.83 21.83
CA ASN A 276 23.12 20.95 20.66
C ASN A 276 22.35 19.65 20.97
N THR A 277 22.62 19.04 22.13
CA THR A 277 21.92 17.83 22.59
C THR A 277 20.44 18.08 22.85
N ILE A 278 20.08 19.19 23.50
CA ILE A 278 18.68 19.61 23.71
C ILE A 278 17.97 19.79 22.38
N CYS A 279 18.58 20.54 21.45
CA CYS A 279 17.97 20.85 20.15
C CYS A 279 17.74 19.59 19.31
N LEU A 280 18.69 18.65 19.31
CA LEU A 280 18.58 17.38 18.57
C LEU A 280 17.44 16.49 19.09
N ASN A 281 17.23 16.43 20.42
CA ASN A 281 16.17 15.62 21.03
C ASN A 281 14.80 16.32 21.01
N MET A 282 14.75 17.64 21.19
CA MET A 282 13.48 18.38 21.23
C MET A 282 12.92 18.72 19.86
N THR A 283 13.76 19.08 18.89
CA THR A 283 13.27 19.62 17.62
C THR A 283 12.70 18.55 16.71
N ALA A 284 13.40 17.42 16.56
CA ALA A 284 13.07 16.42 15.55
C ALA A 284 12.24 15.24 16.10
N PRO A 285 12.71 14.45 17.08
CA PRO A 285 11.98 13.26 17.51
C PRO A 285 10.82 13.57 18.43
N PHE A 286 10.93 14.55 19.33
CA PHE A 286 9.83 14.92 20.25
C PHE A 286 8.60 15.44 19.50
N VAL A 287 8.75 16.45 18.63
CA VAL A 287 7.66 16.99 17.81
C VAL A 287 7.06 15.90 16.92
N ARG A 288 7.90 15.04 16.35
CA ARG A 288 7.44 13.93 15.49
C ARG A 288 6.68 12.86 16.29
N ALA A 289 7.04 12.60 17.53
CA ALA A 289 6.36 11.63 18.37
C ALA A 289 4.88 11.98 18.57
N PHE A 290 4.54 13.25 18.82
CA PHE A 290 3.15 13.70 18.93
C PHE A 290 2.39 13.57 17.60
N ALA A 291 3.03 13.88 16.48
CA ALA A 291 2.40 13.73 15.16
C ALA A 291 2.08 12.27 14.83
N GLU A 292 3.03 11.36 15.07
CA GLU A 292 2.84 9.93 14.83
C GLU A 292 1.81 9.33 15.81
N LEU A 293 1.79 9.76 17.09
CA LEU A 293 0.80 9.33 18.06
C LEU A 293 -0.62 9.74 17.67
N ALA A 294 -0.80 10.97 17.18
CA ALA A 294 -2.08 11.45 16.68
C ALA A 294 -2.53 10.69 15.41
N GLU A 295 -1.61 10.27 14.55
CA GLU A 295 -1.93 9.41 13.40
C GLU A 295 -2.24 7.97 13.82
N ALA A 296 -1.59 7.47 14.87
CA ALA A 296 -1.82 6.16 15.44
C ALA A 296 -3.21 6.05 16.05
N SER A 297 -3.65 7.09 16.78
CA SER A 297 -4.98 7.09 17.41
C SER A 297 -6.10 6.99 16.36
N VAL A 298 -6.01 7.74 15.26
CA VAL A 298 -6.96 7.65 14.14
C VAL A 298 -6.93 6.25 13.50
N SER A 299 -5.73 5.67 13.36
CA SER A 299 -5.56 4.33 12.78
C SER A 299 -6.16 3.26 13.70
N LEU A 300 -6.00 3.43 15.01
CA LEU A 300 -6.59 2.56 16.03
C LEU A 300 -8.11 2.63 16.00
N THR A 301 -8.71 3.83 15.95
CA THR A 301 -10.16 3.99 15.81
C THR A 301 -10.68 3.30 14.55
N ARG A 302 -9.98 3.39 13.41
CA ARG A 302 -10.40 2.68 12.18
C ARG A 302 -10.33 1.16 12.30
N ILE A 303 -9.31 0.63 12.98
CA ILE A 303 -9.17 -0.80 13.21
C ILE A 303 -10.26 -1.25 14.17
N GLU A 304 -10.52 -0.49 15.23
CA GLU A 304 -11.59 -0.74 16.19
C GLU A 304 -12.97 -0.74 15.50
N ASP A 305 -13.28 0.31 14.73
CA ASP A 305 -14.51 0.41 13.93
C ASP A 305 -14.67 -0.78 12.98
N PHE A 306 -13.56 -1.29 12.41
CA PHE A 306 -13.58 -2.47 11.55
C PHE A 306 -13.81 -3.77 12.35
N MET A 307 -13.17 -3.91 13.51
CA MET A 307 -13.27 -5.11 14.36
C MET A 307 -14.61 -5.22 15.10
N ILE A 308 -15.33 -4.11 15.27
CA ILE A 308 -16.68 -4.05 15.89
C ILE A 308 -17.79 -4.35 14.87
N GLN A 309 -17.49 -4.40 13.56
CA GLN A 309 -18.48 -4.75 12.55
C GLN A 309 -19.09 -6.13 12.81
N GLU A 310 -20.36 -6.29 12.47
CA GLU A 310 -21.08 -7.53 12.68
C GLU A 310 -20.47 -8.69 11.86
N GLU A 311 -20.18 -9.79 12.56
CA GLU A 311 -19.74 -11.04 11.95
C GLU A 311 -20.94 -11.83 11.44
N PHE A 312 -20.79 -12.43 10.25
CA PHE A 312 -21.73 -13.40 9.72
C PHE A 312 -21.57 -14.73 10.48
N LEU A 313 -22.41 -14.95 11.49
CA LEU A 313 -22.41 -16.19 12.27
C LEU A 313 -23.15 -17.29 11.52
N LYS A 314 -22.39 -18.21 10.90
CA LYS A 314 -22.93 -19.45 10.29
C LYS A 314 -23.82 -20.27 11.23
N ASP A 315 -23.60 -20.18 12.54
CA ASP A 315 -24.34 -20.97 13.53
C ASP A 315 -25.83 -20.63 13.60
N LYS A 316 -26.28 -19.44 13.16
CA LYS A 316 -27.71 -19.09 13.18
C LYS A 316 -28.55 -19.90 12.18
N GLN A 317 -27.96 -20.48 11.14
CA GLN A 317 -28.69 -21.30 10.16
C GLN A 317 -28.76 -22.79 10.54
N ALA A 318 -27.88 -23.25 11.44
CA ALA A 318 -27.77 -24.66 11.79
C ALA A 318 -28.59 -25.07 13.03
N GLN A 319 -29.18 -24.14 13.78
CA GLN A 319 -29.55 -24.41 15.18
C GLN A 319 -30.99 -24.81 15.53
N ASP A 320 -31.96 -24.85 14.62
CA ASP A 320 -33.37 -25.10 15.07
C ASP A 320 -34.15 -26.24 14.40
N PHE A 321 -33.57 -27.02 13.48
CA PHE A 321 -34.31 -28.12 12.87
C PHE A 321 -33.49 -29.41 12.82
N GLY A 322 -34.12 -30.49 13.32
CA GLY A 322 -33.55 -31.84 13.34
C GLY A 322 -33.13 -32.36 11.97
N PRO A 323 -32.49 -33.54 11.92
CA PRO A 323 -31.92 -34.05 10.68
C PRO A 323 -32.97 -34.10 9.56
N PRO A 324 -32.70 -33.50 8.39
CA PRO A 324 -33.62 -33.50 7.28
C PRO A 324 -34.01 -34.93 6.85
N PRO A 325 -35.18 -35.11 6.24
CA PRO A 325 -35.68 -36.41 5.83
C PRO A 325 -34.69 -37.15 4.89
N LEU A 326 -34.51 -38.44 5.17
CA LEU A 326 -33.61 -39.35 4.45
C LEU A 326 -33.76 -39.19 2.92
N GLY A 327 -32.64 -38.98 2.21
CA GLY A 327 -32.62 -38.85 0.74
C GLY A 327 -32.75 -37.42 0.19
N THR A 328 -32.93 -36.41 1.04
CA THR A 328 -32.98 -35.00 0.62
C THR A 328 -31.58 -34.37 0.66
N ALA A 329 -31.21 -33.62 -0.38
CA ALA A 329 -29.95 -32.87 -0.47
C ALA A 329 -30.11 -31.43 0.03
N VAL A 330 -31.16 -30.74 -0.43
CA VAL A 330 -31.48 -29.36 -0.03
C VAL A 330 -32.94 -29.29 0.39
N LEU A 331 -33.20 -28.76 1.57
CA LEU A 331 -34.54 -28.50 2.09
C LEU A 331 -34.67 -27.02 2.45
N ILE A 332 -35.57 -26.31 1.78
CA ILE A 332 -35.91 -24.93 2.07
C ILE A 332 -37.39 -24.87 2.45
N ASN A 333 -37.68 -24.33 3.63
CA ASN A 333 -39.04 -24.22 4.14
C ASN A 333 -39.36 -22.76 4.49
N LYS A 334 -40.30 -22.16 3.74
CA LYS A 334 -40.81 -20.78 3.92
C LYS A 334 -39.71 -19.74 4.13
N MET A 335 -38.63 -19.84 3.36
CA MET A 335 -37.45 -19.00 3.53
C MET A 335 -37.72 -17.57 3.04
N VAL A 336 -37.42 -16.61 3.89
CA VAL A 336 -37.42 -15.18 3.59
C VAL A 336 -36.02 -14.66 3.83
N ALA A 337 -35.44 -14.05 2.81
CA ALA A 337 -34.06 -13.56 2.85
C ALA A 337 -33.95 -12.14 2.29
N ARG A 338 -32.99 -11.40 2.81
CA ARG A 338 -32.78 -9.99 2.51
C ARG A 338 -31.28 -9.70 2.50
N TRP A 339 -30.84 -8.85 1.59
CA TRP A 339 -29.46 -8.37 1.58
C TRP A 339 -29.21 -7.45 2.78
N LYS A 340 -29.90 -6.32 2.83
CA LYS A 340 -29.67 -5.33 3.89
C LYS A 340 -30.76 -5.40 4.94
N ASP A 341 -30.42 -5.58 6.21
CA ASP A 341 -31.44 -5.58 7.29
C ASP A 341 -32.29 -4.29 7.30
N SER A 342 -31.69 -3.17 6.88
CA SER A 342 -32.36 -1.87 6.79
C SER A 342 -33.28 -1.69 5.57
N SER A 343 -33.25 -2.55 4.55
CA SER A 343 -34.17 -2.43 3.41
C SER A 343 -35.53 -2.99 3.77
N THR A 344 -36.62 -2.36 3.35
CA THR A 344 -37.98 -2.88 3.60
C THR A 344 -38.32 -4.07 2.71
N ASP A 345 -37.71 -4.15 1.53
CA ASP A 345 -38.01 -5.17 0.53
C ASP A 345 -37.21 -6.46 0.77
N ASN A 346 -37.94 -7.57 0.81
CA ASN A 346 -37.36 -8.91 0.84
C ASN A 346 -36.99 -9.32 -0.58
N THR A 347 -35.74 -9.74 -0.78
CA THR A 347 -35.25 -10.24 -2.07
C THR A 347 -35.82 -11.61 -2.38
N LEU A 348 -35.94 -12.47 -1.37
CA LEU A 348 -36.59 -13.77 -1.48
C LEU A 348 -37.78 -13.82 -0.52
N LYS A 349 -38.93 -14.26 -1.02
CA LYS A 349 -40.22 -14.24 -0.31
C LYS A 349 -40.82 -15.65 -0.31
N ASP A 350 -40.91 -16.25 0.86
CA ASP A 350 -41.62 -17.52 1.11
C ASP A 350 -41.20 -18.66 0.16
N ILE A 351 -39.88 -18.84 0.00
CA ILE A 351 -39.33 -19.89 -0.86
C ILE A 351 -39.50 -21.25 -0.17
N CYS A 352 -40.16 -22.18 -0.85
CA CYS A 352 -40.29 -23.57 -0.45
C CYS A 352 -39.78 -24.47 -1.59
N MET A 353 -38.74 -25.26 -1.34
CA MET A 353 -38.24 -26.22 -2.34
C MET A 353 -37.58 -27.43 -1.70
N ARG A 354 -37.65 -28.57 -2.38
CA ARG A 354 -37.05 -29.83 -1.92
C ARG A 354 -36.27 -30.51 -3.04
N VAL A 355 -34.95 -30.57 -2.90
CA VAL A 355 -34.07 -31.22 -3.88
C VAL A 355 -33.68 -32.61 -3.39
N LYS A 356 -34.01 -33.65 -4.18
CA LYS A 356 -33.58 -35.03 -3.93
C LYS A 356 -32.12 -35.23 -4.33
N ARG A 357 -31.42 -36.16 -3.66
CA ARG A 357 -30.02 -36.48 -3.99
C ARG A 357 -29.88 -37.05 -5.41
N GLY A 358 -28.82 -36.64 -6.12
CA GLY A 358 -28.47 -37.18 -7.45
C GLY A 358 -29.29 -36.62 -8.62
N LYS A 359 -30.23 -35.70 -8.35
CA LYS A 359 -31.09 -35.10 -9.38
C LYS A 359 -30.51 -33.81 -9.94
N LEU A 360 -30.83 -33.52 -11.20
CA LEU A 360 -30.54 -32.26 -11.89
C LEU A 360 -31.75 -31.33 -11.79
N VAL A 361 -31.60 -30.23 -11.06
CA VAL A 361 -32.62 -29.20 -10.91
C VAL A 361 -32.21 -27.96 -11.69
N ALA A 362 -33.04 -27.51 -12.61
CA ALA A 362 -32.82 -26.28 -13.36
C ALA A 362 -33.62 -25.13 -12.74
N VAL A 363 -32.99 -23.96 -12.52
CA VAL A 363 -33.65 -22.76 -12.00
C VAL A 363 -33.66 -21.69 -13.09
N ILE A 364 -34.85 -21.26 -13.49
CA ILE A 364 -35.07 -20.27 -14.55
C ILE A 364 -35.88 -19.09 -14.05
N GLY A 365 -35.83 -17.99 -14.80
CA GLY A 365 -36.62 -16.78 -14.51
C GLY A 365 -36.02 -15.51 -15.11
N PRO A 366 -36.77 -14.40 -15.14
CA PRO A 366 -36.32 -13.14 -15.73
C PRO A 366 -35.08 -12.58 -15.01
N ILE A 367 -34.35 -11.69 -15.68
CA ILE A 367 -33.18 -11.01 -15.09
C ILE A 367 -33.64 -10.25 -13.83
N GLY A 368 -32.89 -10.38 -12.73
CA GLY A 368 -33.25 -9.74 -11.46
C GLY A 368 -34.30 -10.49 -10.62
N SER A 369 -34.73 -11.69 -11.01
CA SER A 369 -35.74 -12.45 -10.25
C SER A 369 -35.26 -13.04 -8.91
N GLY A 370 -33.96 -12.96 -8.59
CA GLY A 370 -33.37 -13.45 -7.34
C GLY A 370 -32.66 -14.81 -7.42
N LYS A 371 -32.33 -15.31 -8.63
CA LYS A 371 -31.69 -16.63 -8.84
C LYS A 371 -30.33 -16.77 -8.14
N SER A 372 -29.42 -15.82 -8.35
CA SER A 372 -28.12 -15.81 -7.67
C SER A 372 -28.28 -15.60 -6.15
N SER A 373 -29.24 -14.77 -5.72
CA SER A 373 -29.59 -14.61 -4.30
C SER A 373 -30.04 -15.93 -3.66
N LEU A 374 -30.77 -16.78 -4.40
CA LEU A 374 -31.17 -18.11 -3.94
C LEU A 374 -29.96 -19.02 -3.75
N MET A 375 -29.00 -18.98 -4.68
CA MET A 375 -27.73 -19.73 -4.55
C MET A 375 -26.92 -19.26 -3.34
N GLU A 376 -26.85 -17.95 -3.11
CA GLU A 376 -26.13 -17.36 -1.99
C GLU A 376 -26.81 -17.63 -0.64
N ALA A 377 -28.14 -17.76 -0.62
CA ALA A 377 -28.87 -18.26 0.53
C ALA A 377 -28.52 -19.73 0.85
N MET A 378 -28.43 -20.59 -0.17
CA MET A 378 -28.01 -22.00 0.00
C MET A 378 -26.56 -22.15 0.46
N LEU A 379 -25.68 -21.24 0.06
CA LEU A 379 -24.29 -21.20 0.55
C LEU A 379 -24.18 -20.69 2.00
N GLY A 380 -25.25 -20.11 2.52
CA GLY A 380 -25.24 -19.42 3.80
C GLY A 380 -24.43 -18.13 3.76
N GLU A 381 -24.47 -17.40 2.64
CA GLU A 381 -23.85 -16.06 2.49
C GLU A 381 -24.91 -14.94 2.56
N LEU A 382 -26.17 -15.26 2.21
CA LEU A 382 -27.31 -14.35 2.38
C LEU A 382 -28.00 -14.59 3.73
N SER A 383 -28.26 -13.53 4.49
CA SER A 383 -28.95 -13.65 5.79
C SER A 383 -30.42 -14.04 5.60
N VAL A 384 -30.83 -15.07 6.33
CA VAL A 384 -32.21 -15.56 6.34
C VAL A 384 -32.92 -14.94 7.54
N THR A 385 -33.99 -14.19 7.29
CA THR A 385 -34.78 -13.49 8.33
C THR A 385 -35.83 -14.42 8.95
N SER A 386 -36.43 -15.29 8.14
CA SER A 386 -37.47 -16.23 8.56
C SER A 386 -37.42 -17.49 7.70
N GLY A 387 -37.89 -18.62 8.25
CA GLY A 387 -37.83 -19.94 7.62
C GLY A 387 -36.50 -20.65 7.84
N SER A 388 -36.29 -21.76 7.13
CA SER A 388 -35.06 -22.55 7.24
C SER A 388 -34.52 -22.99 5.88
N CYS A 389 -33.19 -23.06 5.79
CA CYS A 389 -32.45 -23.59 4.64
C CYS A 389 -31.43 -24.60 5.18
N VAL A 390 -31.59 -25.87 4.82
CA VAL A 390 -30.70 -26.95 5.24
C VAL A 390 -30.11 -27.61 4.01
N VAL A 391 -28.78 -27.64 3.91
CA VAL A 391 -28.03 -28.31 2.85
C VAL A 391 -27.20 -29.45 3.45
N ASN A 392 -27.38 -30.64 2.90
CA ASN A 392 -26.68 -31.85 3.36
C ASN A 392 -25.50 -32.19 2.45
N GLY A 393 -24.30 -32.23 3.05
CA GLY A 393 -23.08 -32.67 2.39
C GLY A 393 -22.17 -31.50 1.98
N LYS A 394 -21.08 -31.82 1.29
CA LYS A 394 -20.12 -30.83 0.82
C LYS A 394 -20.69 -30.08 -0.39
N ILE A 395 -20.61 -28.75 -0.39
CA ILE A 395 -21.07 -27.89 -1.49
C ILE A 395 -19.88 -27.47 -2.36
N SER A 396 -20.07 -27.46 -3.68
CA SER A 396 -19.16 -26.81 -4.64
C SER A 396 -19.94 -25.78 -5.47
N TYR A 397 -19.34 -24.60 -5.66
CA TYR A 397 -19.99 -23.46 -6.31
C TYR A 397 -19.19 -22.99 -7.51
N ALA A 398 -19.85 -22.85 -8.66
CA ALA A 398 -19.35 -22.16 -9.83
C ALA A 398 -20.12 -20.85 -9.98
N CYS A 399 -19.45 -19.74 -9.68
CA CYS A 399 -20.02 -18.39 -9.73
C CYS A 399 -20.23 -17.86 -11.15
N GLN A 400 -21.25 -17.00 -11.31
CA GLN A 400 -21.60 -16.33 -12.58
C GLN A 400 -20.44 -15.51 -13.14
N GLU A 401 -19.76 -14.72 -12.31
CA GLU A 401 -18.52 -14.03 -12.67
C GLU A 401 -17.31 -14.89 -12.27
N PRO A 402 -16.59 -15.52 -13.21
CA PRO A 402 -15.54 -16.47 -12.88
C PRO A 402 -14.36 -15.81 -12.15
N TRP A 403 -14.06 -16.23 -10.93
CA TRP A 403 -12.92 -15.72 -10.17
C TRP A 403 -11.66 -16.57 -10.42
N VAL A 404 -10.58 -15.95 -10.91
CA VAL A 404 -9.28 -16.60 -11.15
C VAL A 404 -8.19 -15.77 -10.49
N PHE A 405 -7.37 -16.39 -9.64
CA PHE A 405 -6.29 -15.69 -8.93
C PHE A 405 -4.95 -15.83 -9.67
N GLY A 406 -4.04 -14.90 -9.38
CA GLY A 406 -2.75 -14.77 -10.07
C GLY A 406 -1.79 -15.93 -9.76
N SER A 407 -1.98 -17.06 -10.43
CA SER A 407 -1.18 -18.29 -10.28
C SER A 407 -1.28 -19.14 -11.55
N THR A 408 -0.74 -20.35 -11.54
CA THR A 408 -0.85 -21.26 -12.69
C THR A 408 -2.30 -21.72 -12.90
N ILE A 409 -2.65 -22.13 -14.12
CA ILE A 409 -3.97 -22.72 -14.43
C ILE A 409 -4.19 -23.96 -13.55
N ARG A 410 -3.17 -24.81 -13.41
CA ARG A 410 -3.20 -25.98 -12.51
C ARG A 410 -3.57 -25.60 -11.07
N GLN A 411 -2.90 -24.59 -10.50
CA GLN A 411 -3.18 -24.18 -9.12
C GLN A 411 -4.58 -23.57 -8.96
N ASN A 412 -5.08 -22.90 -10.00
CA ASN A 412 -6.44 -22.39 -10.03
C ASN A 412 -7.49 -23.51 -10.00
N ILE A 413 -7.26 -24.62 -10.71
CA ILE A 413 -8.18 -25.77 -10.73
C ILE A 413 -8.08 -26.60 -9.45
N VAL A 414 -6.87 -26.91 -8.99
CA VAL A 414 -6.62 -27.76 -7.81
C VAL A 414 -7.05 -27.08 -6.51
N PHE A 415 -6.89 -25.75 -6.44
CA PHE A 415 -7.40 -24.89 -5.37
C PHE A 415 -7.15 -25.39 -3.93
N GLY A 416 -5.90 -25.75 -3.63
CA GLY A 416 -5.51 -26.21 -2.29
C GLY A 416 -5.86 -27.67 -1.96
N SER A 417 -6.57 -28.37 -2.86
CA SER A 417 -6.79 -29.82 -2.76
C SER A 417 -5.52 -30.61 -3.11
N THR A 418 -5.51 -31.90 -2.80
CA THR A 418 -4.43 -32.80 -3.23
C THR A 418 -4.42 -32.95 -4.76
N PHE A 419 -3.24 -32.94 -5.37
CA PHE A 419 -3.11 -33.12 -6.82
C PHE A 419 -3.17 -34.60 -7.17
N ASN A 420 -4.21 -35.00 -7.91
CA ASN A 420 -4.38 -36.32 -8.46
C ASN A 420 -4.41 -36.21 -9.99
N LYS A 421 -3.39 -36.77 -10.65
CA LYS A 421 -3.18 -36.63 -12.08
C LYS A 421 -4.32 -37.25 -12.90
N THR A 422 -4.81 -38.44 -12.54
CA THR A 422 -5.85 -39.13 -13.32
C THR A 422 -7.15 -38.34 -13.33
N ARG A 423 -7.59 -37.91 -12.15
CA ARG A 423 -8.78 -37.05 -11.99
C ARG A 423 -8.59 -35.70 -12.68
N TYR A 424 -7.40 -35.10 -12.58
CA TYR A 424 -7.11 -33.82 -13.20
C TYR A 424 -7.23 -33.90 -14.73
N ASP A 425 -6.62 -34.91 -15.35
CA ASP A 425 -6.67 -35.13 -16.80
C ASP A 425 -8.11 -35.41 -17.27
N GLU A 426 -8.90 -36.15 -16.48
CA GLU A 426 -10.31 -36.39 -16.75
C GLU A 426 -11.15 -35.11 -16.69
N VAL A 427 -10.98 -34.29 -15.65
CA VAL A 427 -11.66 -32.99 -15.53
C VAL A 427 -11.28 -32.05 -16.68
N LEU A 428 -10.02 -32.03 -17.11
CA LEU A 428 -9.59 -31.24 -18.26
C LEU A 428 -10.26 -31.68 -19.57
N ARG A 429 -10.44 -32.98 -19.78
CA ARG A 429 -11.16 -33.54 -20.92
C ARG A 429 -12.63 -33.13 -20.89
N VAL A 430 -13.29 -33.40 -19.78
CA VAL A 430 -14.73 -33.18 -19.59
C VAL A 430 -15.09 -31.69 -19.66
N CYS A 431 -14.23 -30.80 -19.14
CA CYS A 431 -14.41 -29.35 -19.24
C CYS A 431 -13.91 -28.74 -20.56
N ALA A 432 -13.55 -29.55 -21.57
CA ALA A 432 -13.05 -29.09 -22.87
C ALA A 432 -11.90 -28.07 -22.79
N LEU A 433 -10.99 -28.24 -21.82
CA LEU A 433 -9.85 -27.34 -21.59
C LEU A 433 -8.58 -27.76 -22.34
N LEU A 434 -8.50 -29.01 -22.82
CA LEU A 434 -7.33 -29.53 -23.55
C LEU A 434 -6.93 -28.64 -24.76
N PRO A 435 -7.87 -28.21 -25.63
CA PRO A 435 -7.52 -27.35 -26.76
C PRO A 435 -7.02 -25.96 -26.35
N ASP A 436 -7.46 -25.43 -25.20
CA ASP A 436 -6.94 -24.17 -24.68
C ASP A 436 -5.52 -24.32 -24.15
N LEU A 437 -5.25 -25.44 -23.46
CA LEU A 437 -3.93 -25.70 -22.89
C LEU A 437 -2.86 -25.86 -23.96
N GLU A 438 -3.19 -26.42 -25.13
CA GLU A 438 -2.25 -26.53 -26.26
C GLU A 438 -1.85 -25.18 -26.86
N GLN A 439 -2.69 -24.15 -26.73
CA GLN A 439 -2.39 -22.80 -27.21
C GLN A 439 -1.40 -22.08 -26.30
N PHE A 440 -1.28 -22.48 -25.03
CA PHE A 440 -0.37 -21.82 -24.09
C PHE A 440 1.05 -22.37 -24.17
N PRO A 441 2.10 -21.52 -24.15
CA PRO A 441 3.50 -21.95 -24.25
C PRO A 441 3.92 -22.95 -23.16
N GLN A 442 3.34 -22.83 -21.95
CA GLN A 442 3.64 -23.68 -20.80
C GLN A 442 2.46 -24.57 -20.40
N ARG A 443 1.47 -24.75 -21.30
CA ARG A 443 0.24 -25.51 -21.05
C ARG A 443 -0.42 -25.14 -19.72
N ASP A 444 -0.57 -26.08 -18.80
CA ASP A 444 -1.25 -25.91 -17.51
C ASP A 444 -0.41 -25.19 -16.43
N LEU A 445 0.90 -25.09 -16.63
CA LEU A 445 1.82 -24.33 -15.79
C LEU A 445 1.88 -22.85 -16.14
N THR A 446 1.16 -22.43 -17.17
CA THR A 446 1.08 -21.02 -17.59
C THR A 446 0.56 -20.16 -16.45
N LEU A 447 1.34 -19.14 -16.09
CA LEU A 447 0.99 -18.14 -15.09
C LEU A 447 -0.11 -17.23 -15.61
N VAL A 448 -1.25 -17.26 -14.93
CA VAL A 448 -2.39 -16.39 -15.20
C VAL A 448 -2.23 -15.11 -14.36
N GLY A 449 -2.47 -13.95 -14.97
CA GLY A 449 -2.46 -12.65 -14.28
C GLY A 449 -3.58 -12.49 -13.24
N GLU A 450 -3.56 -11.40 -12.47
CA GLU A 450 -4.65 -11.08 -11.53
C GLU A 450 -6.01 -11.03 -12.23
N ARG A 451 -7.04 -11.61 -11.61
CA ARG A 451 -8.40 -11.74 -12.20
C ARG A 451 -8.44 -12.41 -13.58
N GLY A 452 -7.44 -13.23 -13.90
CA GLY A 452 -7.45 -13.94 -15.18
C GLY A 452 -7.13 -13.08 -16.39
N SER A 453 -6.43 -11.95 -16.27
CA SER A 453 -6.27 -10.98 -17.38
C SER A 453 -5.78 -11.58 -18.72
N SER A 454 -5.06 -12.70 -18.68
CA SER A 454 -4.53 -13.40 -19.84
C SER A 454 -5.50 -14.41 -20.49
N LEU A 455 -6.69 -14.64 -19.90
CA LEU A 455 -7.68 -15.62 -20.35
C LEU A 455 -8.90 -14.93 -20.96
N SER A 456 -9.50 -15.55 -21.97
CA SER A 456 -10.80 -15.13 -22.53
C SER A 456 -11.95 -15.38 -21.54
N GLY A 457 -13.11 -14.75 -21.74
CA GLY A 457 -14.28 -14.93 -20.88
C GLY A 457 -14.72 -16.40 -20.79
N GLY A 458 -14.83 -17.09 -21.92
CA GLY A 458 -15.17 -18.51 -21.98
C GLY A 458 -14.09 -19.42 -21.36
N GLN A 459 -12.81 -19.08 -21.49
CA GLN A 459 -11.73 -19.81 -20.82
C GLN A 459 -11.81 -19.65 -19.30
N LYS A 460 -12.09 -18.44 -18.79
CA LYS A 460 -12.29 -18.21 -17.35
C LYS A 460 -13.47 -19.01 -16.82
N ALA A 461 -14.59 -19.02 -17.55
CA ALA A 461 -15.77 -19.81 -17.19
C ALA A 461 -15.45 -21.31 -17.08
N ARG A 462 -14.73 -21.86 -18.07
CA ARG A 462 -14.29 -23.28 -18.05
C ARG A 462 -13.32 -23.60 -16.92
N VAL A 463 -12.35 -22.73 -16.63
CA VAL A 463 -11.43 -22.91 -15.49
C VAL A 463 -12.18 -22.88 -14.16
N ASN A 464 -13.19 -22.00 -14.02
CA ASN A 464 -14.03 -21.93 -12.82
C ASN A 464 -14.91 -23.17 -12.65
N LEU A 465 -15.50 -23.67 -13.75
CA LEU A 465 -16.25 -24.91 -13.75
C LEU A 465 -15.34 -26.11 -13.40
N ALA A 466 -14.16 -26.20 -14.02
CA ALA A 466 -13.18 -27.25 -13.72
C ALA A 466 -12.75 -27.25 -12.25
N ARG A 467 -12.56 -26.07 -11.64
CA ARG A 467 -12.29 -25.94 -10.20
C ARG A 467 -13.43 -26.53 -9.37
N ALA A 468 -14.67 -26.20 -9.71
CA ALA A 468 -15.84 -26.70 -8.99
C ALA A 468 -15.93 -28.24 -9.07
N VAL A 469 -15.72 -28.82 -10.25
CA VAL A 469 -15.78 -30.26 -10.53
C VAL A 469 -14.64 -31.04 -9.88
N TYR A 470 -13.44 -30.45 -9.81
CA TYR A 470 -12.28 -31.10 -9.22
C TYR A 470 -12.41 -31.30 -7.70
N ASN A 471 -13.10 -30.40 -6.99
CA ASN A 471 -13.24 -30.41 -5.52
C ASN A 471 -14.05 -31.58 -4.93
N ASP A 472 -14.74 -32.39 -5.74
CA ASP A 472 -15.61 -33.50 -5.32
C ASP A 472 -16.62 -33.15 -4.22
N ALA A 473 -17.70 -32.49 -4.61
CA ALA A 473 -18.81 -32.18 -3.71
C ALA A 473 -19.96 -33.19 -3.85
N ASP A 474 -20.90 -33.14 -2.89
CA ASP A 474 -22.18 -33.86 -2.94
C ASP A 474 -23.25 -33.03 -3.66
N VAL A 475 -23.15 -31.70 -3.52
CA VAL A 475 -24.06 -30.70 -4.09
C VAL A 475 -23.27 -29.70 -4.93
N TYR A 476 -23.62 -29.58 -6.21
CA TYR A 476 -23.03 -28.62 -7.14
C TYR A 476 -24.03 -27.50 -7.42
N LEU A 477 -23.63 -26.27 -7.11
CA LEU A 477 -24.36 -25.04 -7.41
C LEU A 477 -23.67 -24.38 -8.61
N LEU A 478 -24.36 -24.35 -9.75
CA LEU A 478 -23.84 -23.87 -11.02
C LEU A 478 -24.61 -22.62 -11.44
N ASP A 479 -24.02 -21.43 -11.22
CA ASP A 479 -24.62 -20.15 -11.54
C ASP A 479 -24.20 -19.68 -12.94
N ASP A 480 -25.00 -20.04 -13.94
CA ASP A 480 -24.83 -19.69 -15.35
C ASP A 480 -23.42 -19.94 -15.96
N PRO A 481 -22.81 -21.13 -15.79
CA PRO A 481 -21.45 -21.40 -16.26
C PRO A 481 -21.32 -21.48 -17.79
N LEU A 482 -22.42 -21.50 -18.53
CA LEU A 482 -22.47 -21.73 -19.98
C LEU A 482 -22.68 -20.45 -20.82
N SER A 483 -22.92 -19.29 -20.21
CA SER A 483 -23.26 -18.07 -20.95
C SER A 483 -22.11 -17.42 -21.71
N ALA A 484 -20.87 -17.61 -21.26
CA ALA A 484 -19.69 -17.01 -21.89
C ALA A 484 -19.00 -17.93 -22.92
N VAL A 485 -19.54 -19.13 -23.16
CA VAL A 485 -18.93 -20.14 -24.05
C VAL A 485 -19.76 -20.31 -25.32
N ASP A 486 -19.09 -20.66 -26.41
CA ASP A 486 -19.74 -20.95 -27.69
C ASP A 486 -20.72 -22.12 -27.57
N THR A 487 -21.77 -22.14 -28.38
CA THR A 487 -22.85 -23.15 -28.31
C THR A 487 -22.35 -24.59 -28.41
N HIS A 488 -21.38 -24.88 -29.29
CA HIS A 488 -20.78 -26.22 -29.41
C HIS A 488 -20.03 -26.63 -28.13
N VAL A 489 -19.24 -25.72 -27.56
CA VAL A 489 -18.52 -25.98 -26.31
C VAL A 489 -19.50 -26.11 -25.14
N GLY A 490 -20.52 -25.27 -25.11
CA GLY A 490 -21.60 -25.32 -24.12
C GLY A 490 -22.33 -26.67 -24.11
N LYS A 491 -22.66 -27.19 -25.31
CA LYS A 491 -23.27 -28.51 -25.45
C LYS A 491 -22.36 -29.63 -24.94
N HIS A 492 -21.07 -29.61 -25.32
CA HIS A 492 -20.09 -30.56 -24.79
C HIS A 492 -19.99 -30.50 -23.26
N LEU A 493 -19.93 -29.31 -22.67
CA LEU A 493 -19.89 -29.14 -21.22
C LEU A 493 -21.16 -29.67 -20.55
N PHE A 494 -22.33 -29.43 -21.14
CA PHE A 494 -23.58 -29.93 -20.59
C PHE A 494 -23.64 -31.47 -20.64
N ASP A 495 -23.37 -32.07 -21.81
CA ASP A 495 -23.49 -33.51 -22.04
C ASP A 495 -22.42 -34.31 -21.27
N GLU A 496 -21.13 -33.97 -21.45
CA GLU A 496 -20.02 -34.71 -20.86
C GLU A 496 -19.82 -34.35 -19.37
N CYS A 497 -19.95 -33.09 -18.97
CA CYS A 497 -19.68 -32.66 -17.59
C CYS A 497 -20.90 -32.75 -16.69
N ILE A 498 -21.98 -32.06 -17.05
CA ILE A 498 -23.14 -31.90 -16.16
C ILE A 498 -23.99 -33.18 -16.16
N ASN A 499 -24.25 -33.76 -17.33
CA ASN A 499 -25.12 -34.93 -17.47
C ASN A 499 -24.42 -36.28 -17.30
N SER A 500 -23.16 -36.40 -17.75
CA SER A 500 -22.39 -37.65 -17.64
C SER A 500 -21.51 -37.71 -16.38
N TYR A 501 -20.46 -36.89 -16.28
CA TYR A 501 -19.51 -36.97 -15.17
C TYR A 501 -20.15 -36.69 -13.79
N LEU A 502 -21.07 -35.72 -13.71
CA LEU A 502 -21.76 -35.35 -12.47
C LEU A 502 -23.10 -36.10 -12.25
N LYS A 503 -23.42 -37.13 -13.05
CA LYS A 503 -24.74 -37.81 -13.04
C LYS A 503 -25.22 -38.26 -11.67
N HIS A 504 -24.31 -38.78 -10.83
CA HIS A 504 -24.65 -39.31 -9.51
C HIS A 504 -24.64 -38.25 -8.40
N LYS A 505 -24.33 -37.00 -8.72
CA LYS A 505 -24.26 -35.88 -7.78
C LYS A 505 -25.49 -35.01 -7.90
N THR A 506 -25.82 -34.30 -6.82
CA THR A 506 -26.92 -33.33 -6.85
C THR A 506 -26.46 -32.08 -7.57
N ARG A 507 -27.20 -31.65 -8.58
CA ARG A 507 -26.82 -30.54 -9.46
C ARG A 507 -27.94 -29.53 -9.50
N ILE A 508 -27.65 -28.28 -9.13
CA ILE A 508 -28.58 -27.16 -9.27
C ILE A 508 -27.98 -26.21 -10.30
N LEU A 509 -28.60 -26.12 -11.47
CA LEU A 509 -28.15 -25.31 -12.60
C LEU A 509 -29.06 -24.11 -12.76
N VAL A 510 -28.52 -22.91 -12.53
CA VAL A 510 -29.15 -21.67 -12.97
C VAL A 510 -28.65 -21.41 -14.38
N THR A 511 -29.58 -21.23 -15.32
CA THR A 511 -29.23 -20.94 -16.72
C THR A 511 -30.30 -20.07 -17.36
N HIS A 512 -29.88 -19.18 -18.25
CA HIS A 512 -30.77 -18.46 -19.15
C HIS A 512 -31.00 -19.20 -20.48
N GLN A 513 -30.22 -20.24 -20.75
CA GLN A 513 -30.28 -21.01 -21.99
C GLN A 513 -31.32 -22.12 -21.88
N LEU A 514 -32.43 -21.96 -22.58
CA LEU A 514 -33.60 -22.86 -22.54
C LEU A 514 -33.33 -24.26 -23.12
N GLN A 515 -32.34 -24.38 -24.00
CA GLN A 515 -32.01 -25.63 -24.69
C GLN A 515 -31.61 -26.79 -23.76
N TYR A 516 -31.13 -26.48 -22.56
CA TYR A 516 -30.69 -27.49 -21.57
C TYR A 516 -31.78 -27.91 -20.57
N LEU A 517 -32.98 -27.33 -20.67
CA LEU A 517 -34.07 -27.60 -19.73
C LEU A 517 -34.73 -28.96 -19.98
N LYS A 518 -34.66 -29.48 -21.22
CA LYS A 518 -35.30 -30.76 -21.60
C LYS A 518 -34.73 -31.95 -20.82
N ASP A 519 -33.44 -31.90 -20.49
CA ASP A 519 -32.75 -32.98 -19.78
C ASP A 519 -32.74 -32.81 -18.25
N ALA A 520 -33.39 -31.75 -17.73
CA ALA A 520 -33.48 -31.52 -16.30
C ALA A 520 -34.59 -32.39 -15.68
N ASP A 521 -34.30 -32.98 -14.51
CA ASP A 521 -35.30 -33.79 -13.78
C ASP A 521 -36.42 -32.93 -13.20
N THR A 522 -36.12 -31.69 -12.83
CA THR A 522 -37.08 -30.75 -12.23
C THR A 522 -36.67 -29.33 -12.60
N ILE A 523 -37.64 -28.51 -12.98
CA ILE A 523 -37.45 -27.12 -13.35
C ILE A 523 -38.21 -26.26 -12.34
N ILE A 524 -37.54 -25.23 -11.83
CA ILE A 524 -38.09 -24.25 -10.89
C ILE A 524 -38.10 -22.89 -11.57
N ILE A 525 -39.27 -22.27 -11.65
CA ILE A 525 -39.43 -20.92 -12.21
C ILE A 525 -39.50 -19.92 -11.06
N LEU A 526 -38.50 -19.03 -11.01
CA LEU A 526 -38.38 -17.98 -10.01
C LEU A 526 -38.77 -16.63 -10.61
N ASN A 527 -39.78 -16.00 -10.04
CA ASN A 527 -40.30 -14.70 -10.48
C ASN A 527 -40.45 -13.76 -9.27
N ASN A 528 -39.87 -12.56 -9.36
CA ASN A 528 -39.90 -11.54 -8.30
C ASN A 528 -39.60 -12.08 -6.87
N GLY A 529 -38.62 -12.98 -6.76
CA GLY A 529 -38.22 -13.57 -5.49
C GLY A 529 -39.17 -14.61 -4.92
N LYS A 530 -40.11 -15.14 -5.71
CA LYS A 530 -41.03 -16.24 -5.35
C LYS A 530 -40.91 -17.38 -6.36
N ILE A 531 -41.12 -18.61 -5.90
CA ILE A 531 -41.29 -19.75 -6.79
C ILE A 531 -42.70 -19.70 -7.36
N GLU A 532 -42.81 -19.59 -8.67
CA GLU A 532 -44.09 -19.53 -9.39
C GLU A 532 -44.56 -20.94 -9.75
N LEU A 533 -43.64 -21.76 -10.27
CA LEU A 533 -43.91 -23.14 -10.68
C LEU A 533 -42.70 -24.03 -10.37
N GLU A 534 -42.98 -25.31 -10.06
CA GLU A 534 -42.03 -26.39 -9.88
C GLU A 534 -42.62 -27.64 -10.56
N GLY A 535 -41.87 -28.28 -11.46
CA GLY A 535 -42.35 -29.47 -12.18
C GLY A 535 -41.35 -30.00 -13.21
N THR A 536 -41.74 -31.06 -13.93
CA THR A 536 -40.99 -31.56 -15.08
C THR A 536 -41.21 -30.70 -16.33
N PHE A 537 -40.38 -30.86 -17.36
CA PHE A 537 -40.53 -30.10 -18.61
C PHE A 537 -41.92 -30.31 -19.24
N GLU A 538 -42.43 -31.54 -19.24
CA GLU A 538 -43.75 -31.87 -19.79
C GLU A 538 -44.90 -31.26 -18.96
N GLU A 539 -44.80 -31.29 -17.63
CA GLU A 539 -45.78 -30.68 -16.73
C GLU A 539 -45.86 -29.16 -16.91
N LEU A 540 -44.72 -28.50 -17.10
CA LEU A 540 -44.65 -27.06 -17.32
C LEU A 540 -45.19 -26.65 -18.69
N MET A 541 -44.96 -27.44 -19.73
CA MET A 541 -45.53 -27.19 -21.06
C MET A 541 -47.07 -27.28 -21.07
N CYS A 542 -47.64 -28.18 -20.26
CA CYS A 542 -49.10 -28.29 -20.09
C CYS A 542 -49.70 -27.17 -19.22
N SER A 543 -48.91 -26.55 -18.35
CA SER A 543 -49.34 -25.41 -17.55
C SER A 543 -49.37 -24.14 -18.41
N ASN A 544 -50.59 -23.65 -18.69
CA ASN A 544 -50.93 -22.60 -19.65
C ASN A 544 -50.46 -21.19 -19.22
N ILE A 545 -49.16 -21.00 -18.98
CA ILE A 545 -48.53 -19.73 -18.61
C ILE A 545 -47.58 -19.33 -19.76
N ASP A 546 -47.47 -18.02 -20.02
CA ASP A 546 -46.72 -17.34 -21.10
C ASP A 546 -45.32 -17.90 -21.44
N TYR A 547 -44.71 -18.70 -20.56
CA TYR A 547 -43.43 -19.36 -20.81
C TYR A 547 -43.48 -20.48 -21.85
N ALA A 548 -44.62 -21.15 -22.07
CA ALA A 548 -44.78 -22.09 -23.19
C ALA A 548 -44.61 -21.39 -24.56
N ARG A 549 -44.92 -20.08 -24.65
CA ARG A 549 -44.66 -19.25 -25.84
C ARG A 549 -43.19 -18.82 -25.96
N LEU A 550 -42.47 -18.67 -24.85
CA LEU A 550 -41.02 -18.42 -24.83
C LEU A 550 -40.19 -19.69 -25.10
N LEU A 551 -40.73 -20.87 -24.76
CA LEU A 551 -40.16 -22.19 -25.05
C LEU A 551 -40.56 -22.71 -26.45
N GLY A 552 -41.59 -22.14 -27.07
CA GLY A 552 -42.11 -22.49 -28.39
C GLY A 552 -41.40 -21.77 -29.54
N VAL A 553 -40.24 -22.29 -29.93
CA VAL A 553 -39.50 -22.01 -31.19
C VAL A 553 -38.88 -23.37 -31.57
N ASP A 554 -39.18 -24.08 -32.66
CA ASP A 554 -39.89 -23.83 -33.93
C ASP A 554 -40.68 -25.09 -34.31
N GLU A 555 -41.99 -24.98 -34.54
CA GLU A 555 -42.81 -26.07 -35.14
C GLU A 555 -42.87 -25.98 -36.68
N SER A 556 -42.00 -25.16 -37.30
CA SER A 556 -41.99 -24.91 -38.74
C SER A 556 -40.93 -25.70 -39.54
N LEU A 557 -40.22 -26.65 -38.92
CA LEU A 557 -39.15 -27.42 -39.60
C LEU A 557 -39.42 -28.93 -39.77
N VAL A 558 -40.63 -29.42 -39.52
CA VAL A 558 -40.96 -30.84 -39.78
C VAL A 558 -42.31 -30.98 -40.49
N VAL A 559 -42.45 -30.42 -41.69
CA VAL A 559 -43.42 -30.92 -42.68
C VAL A 559 -42.83 -30.75 -44.09
N GLY A 560 -42.52 -31.87 -44.74
CA GLY A 560 -42.58 -32.03 -46.20
C GLY A 560 -41.38 -31.60 -47.03
N GLU A 561 -40.35 -32.45 -47.14
CA GLU A 561 -39.55 -32.50 -48.37
C GLU A 561 -40.23 -33.46 -49.36
N GLU A 562 -41.19 -32.95 -50.14
CA GLU A 562 -41.46 -33.47 -51.48
C GLU A 562 -41.81 -32.31 -52.43
N SER A 563 -41.17 -32.35 -53.60
CA SER A 563 -41.32 -31.50 -54.80
C SER A 563 -40.72 -30.08 -54.78
N CYS A 564 -39.60 -29.90 -55.50
CA CYS A 564 -39.59 -29.27 -56.83
C CYS A 564 -38.12 -29.17 -57.33
N GLU A 565 -37.82 -29.91 -58.39
CA GLU A 565 -36.70 -29.63 -59.29
C GLU A 565 -37.01 -28.39 -60.15
N GLU A 566 -35.93 -27.79 -60.70
CA GLU A 566 -35.86 -26.65 -61.64
C GLU A 566 -35.92 -25.28 -60.92
N ASP A 567 -34.81 -24.57 -60.71
CA ASP A 567 -34.08 -23.86 -61.77
C ASP A 567 -32.55 -23.78 -61.53
N LEU A 568 -31.81 -24.05 -62.60
CA LEU A 568 -30.36 -24.09 -62.67
C LEU A 568 -29.83 -22.75 -63.20
N GLY A 569 -29.35 -21.85 -62.34
CA GLY A 569 -28.67 -20.65 -62.83
C GLY A 569 -28.35 -19.58 -61.81
N GLU A 570 -27.42 -19.82 -60.87
CA GLU A 570 -26.55 -18.78 -60.27
C GLU A 570 -25.52 -19.38 -59.26
N ILE A 571 -24.62 -20.25 -59.73
CA ILE A 571 -23.51 -20.80 -58.90
C ILE A 571 -22.13 -20.36 -59.43
N HIS A 572 -22.04 -19.21 -60.13
CA HIS A 572 -20.78 -18.81 -60.76
C HIS A 572 -20.00 -17.65 -60.12
N GLN A 573 -20.49 -17.01 -59.05
CA GLN A 573 -19.79 -15.87 -58.41
C GLN A 573 -19.09 -16.21 -57.07
N PHE A 574 -19.53 -17.22 -56.33
CA PHE A 574 -18.94 -17.56 -55.01
C PHE A 574 -17.65 -18.40 -55.05
N ARG A 575 -17.31 -19.01 -56.19
CA ARG A 575 -16.09 -19.84 -56.35
C ARG A 575 -14.82 -19.03 -56.62
N LYS A 576 -14.92 -17.72 -56.93
CA LYS A 576 -13.75 -16.86 -57.20
C LYS A 576 -13.13 -16.28 -55.91
N VAL A 577 -13.95 -15.98 -54.90
CA VAL A 577 -13.49 -15.41 -53.62
C VAL A 577 -12.75 -16.43 -52.75
N SER A 578 -13.17 -17.69 -52.80
CA SER A 578 -12.62 -18.80 -52.01
C SER A 578 -11.31 -19.39 -52.55
N ARG A 579 -10.91 -19.06 -53.80
CA ARG A 579 -9.57 -19.33 -54.35
C ARG A 579 -8.57 -18.24 -53.99
N LEU A 580 -8.98 -16.97 -54.01
CA LEU A 580 -8.10 -15.83 -53.67
C LEU A 580 -7.64 -15.87 -52.21
N MET A 581 -8.52 -16.25 -51.27
CA MET A 581 -8.14 -16.41 -49.85
C MET A 581 -7.17 -17.57 -49.62
N ARG A 582 -7.22 -18.63 -50.44
CA ARG A 582 -6.32 -19.80 -50.32
C ARG A 582 -4.92 -19.53 -50.89
N GLU A 583 -4.76 -18.59 -51.81
CA GLU A 583 -3.44 -18.14 -52.29
C GLU A 583 -2.73 -17.19 -51.31
N LEU A 584 -3.47 -16.30 -50.64
CA LEU A 584 -2.93 -15.44 -49.58
C LEU A 584 -2.42 -16.23 -48.36
N SER A 585 -3.06 -17.36 -48.02
CA SER A 585 -2.59 -18.26 -46.95
C SER A 585 -1.34 -19.08 -47.31
N ARG A 586 -0.96 -19.16 -48.60
CA ARG A 586 0.25 -19.87 -49.04
C ARG A 586 1.50 -18.98 -49.07
N MET A 587 1.34 -17.65 -49.12
CA MET A 587 2.47 -16.71 -49.08
C MET A 587 3.09 -16.50 -47.69
N SER A 588 2.41 -16.90 -46.62
CA SER A 588 2.93 -16.81 -45.24
C SER A 588 3.72 -18.05 -44.79
N ILE A 589 3.81 -19.09 -45.62
CA ILE A 589 4.47 -20.37 -45.29
C ILE A 589 5.91 -20.44 -45.85
N MET A 590 6.33 -19.47 -46.66
CA MET A 590 7.68 -19.46 -47.27
C MET A 590 8.71 -18.61 -46.49
N SER A 591 8.79 -18.80 -45.17
CA SER A 591 9.93 -18.29 -44.38
C SER A 591 10.42 -19.25 -43.28
N LYS A 592 9.98 -20.52 -43.29
CA LYS A 592 10.52 -21.58 -42.43
C LYS A 592 11.31 -22.59 -43.26
N LEU A 593 12.47 -22.16 -43.75
CA LEU A 593 13.54 -23.06 -44.18
C LEU A 593 14.88 -22.48 -43.75
N SER A 594 15.17 -22.61 -42.46
CA SER A 594 16.52 -22.67 -41.91
C SER A 594 16.44 -22.99 -40.42
N ASN A 595 16.26 -24.27 -40.08
CA ASN A 595 16.57 -24.78 -38.76
C ASN A 595 17.85 -25.60 -38.86
N LYS A 596 18.97 -25.03 -38.42
CA LYS A 596 20.12 -25.80 -37.96
C LYS A 596 21.03 -24.94 -37.07
N SER A 597 20.69 -24.83 -35.77
CA SER A 597 21.67 -24.68 -34.65
C SER A 597 21.09 -24.20 -33.30
N VAL A 598 19.85 -24.52 -32.90
CA VAL A 598 19.37 -24.14 -31.55
C VAL A 598 18.56 -25.28 -30.94
N LEU A 599 19.25 -26.26 -30.35
CA LEU A 599 18.64 -27.34 -29.55
C LEU A 599 19.30 -27.51 -28.17
N MET A 600 19.90 -26.44 -27.62
CA MET A 600 20.43 -26.44 -26.26
C MET A 600 20.23 -25.07 -25.61
N GLU A 601 18.99 -24.67 -25.34
CA GLU A 601 18.72 -23.49 -24.46
C GLU A 601 17.28 -23.41 -23.90
N GLU A 602 16.44 -24.45 -24.01
CA GLU A 602 15.04 -24.38 -23.58
C GLU A 602 14.79 -24.72 -22.09
N GLU A 603 15.76 -25.29 -21.37
CA GLU A 603 15.60 -25.57 -19.93
C GLU A 603 15.78 -24.35 -19.01
N ASP A 604 16.37 -23.24 -19.49
CA ASP A 604 16.65 -22.06 -18.66
C ASP A 604 15.49 -21.03 -18.60
N LEU A 605 14.50 -21.10 -19.50
CA LEU A 605 13.45 -20.07 -19.57
C LEU A 605 12.43 -20.15 -18.41
N GLY A 606 12.16 -21.36 -17.90
CA GLY A 606 11.26 -21.58 -16.76
C GLY A 606 11.85 -21.16 -15.42
N ILE A 607 13.18 -21.29 -15.27
CA ILE A 607 13.91 -20.86 -14.07
C ILE A 607 14.02 -19.33 -14.06
N THR A 608 14.15 -18.69 -15.23
CA THR A 608 14.31 -17.22 -15.35
C THR A 608 13.08 -16.43 -14.85
N GLN A 609 11.85 -16.92 -15.04
CA GLN A 609 10.65 -16.23 -14.49
C GLN A 609 10.54 -16.37 -12.97
N ARG A 610 10.92 -17.51 -12.39
CA ARG A 610 10.95 -17.72 -10.93
C ARG A 610 12.10 -16.94 -10.27
N LYS A 611 13.21 -16.74 -10.98
CA LYS A 611 14.37 -15.91 -10.55
C LYS A 611 14.05 -14.42 -10.57
N ARG A 612 13.26 -13.91 -11.53
CA ARG A 612 12.84 -12.50 -11.61
C ARG A 612 12.06 -11.99 -10.40
N ARG A 613 11.29 -12.85 -9.72
CA ARG A 613 10.52 -12.47 -8.52
C ARG A 613 11.32 -12.53 -7.21
N ARG A 614 12.50 -13.17 -7.18
CA ARG A 614 13.30 -13.32 -5.94
C ARG A 614 14.60 -12.53 -5.92
N SER A 615 15.05 -11.95 -7.04
CA SER A 615 16.15 -10.98 -7.03
C SER A 615 15.68 -9.57 -6.62
N SER A 616 15.02 -9.46 -5.46
CA SER A 616 14.84 -8.17 -4.77
C SER A 616 15.97 -7.96 -3.74
N ILE A 617 17.20 -8.28 -4.14
CA ILE A 617 18.40 -7.77 -3.45
C ILE A 617 18.81 -6.52 -4.24
N TYR A 618 18.01 -5.47 -4.03
CA TYR A 618 18.48 -4.09 -3.95
C TYR A 618 19.69 -3.73 -4.83
N PRO A 619 19.54 -3.49 -6.15
CA PRO A 619 20.66 -3.02 -6.97
C PRO A 619 21.20 -1.71 -6.38
N LYS A 620 22.51 -1.66 -6.18
CA LYS A 620 23.24 -0.48 -5.70
C LYS A 620 22.84 0.71 -6.59
N VAL A 621 22.32 1.78 -5.99
CA VAL A 621 21.88 2.96 -6.76
C VAL A 621 23.09 3.49 -7.52
N GLU A 622 23.06 3.39 -8.85
CA GLU A 622 24.12 3.94 -9.68
C GLU A 622 24.13 5.47 -9.53
N ARG A 623 25.31 6.05 -9.30
CA ARG A 623 25.47 7.50 -9.14
C ARG A 623 24.97 8.29 -10.36
N SER A 624 24.95 7.66 -11.53
CA SER A 624 24.38 8.18 -12.78
C SER A 624 22.90 8.54 -12.61
N LEU A 625 22.09 7.68 -11.98
CA LEU A 625 20.65 7.92 -11.78
C LEU A 625 20.37 9.13 -10.90
N LEU A 626 21.19 9.35 -9.88
CA LEU A 626 21.05 10.51 -9.00
C LEU A 626 21.39 11.81 -9.74
N LEU A 627 22.42 11.78 -10.58
CA LEU A 627 22.79 12.92 -11.42
C LEU A 627 21.73 13.20 -12.50
N ASP A 628 21.16 12.16 -13.10
CA ASP A 628 20.10 12.30 -14.08
C ASP A 628 18.82 12.88 -13.46
N TYR A 629 18.49 12.50 -12.22
CA TYR A 629 17.37 13.10 -11.48
C TYR A 629 17.50 14.62 -11.37
N PHE A 630 18.66 15.12 -10.93
CA PHE A 630 18.87 16.55 -10.78
C PHE A 630 19.02 17.28 -12.13
N ARG A 631 19.59 16.62 -13.15
CA ARG A 631 19.69 17.17 -14.52
C ARG A 631 18.32 17.33 -15.18
N CYS A 632 17.35 16.47 -14.87
CA CYS A 632 15.98 16.63 -15.35
C CYS A 632 15.30 17.88 -14.78
N GLY A 633 15.73 18.38 -13.61
CA GLY A 633 15.08 19.48 -12.93
C GLY A 633 15.76 20.84 -13.04
N ALA A 634 17.03 20.90 -13.39
CA ALA A 634 17.74 22.18 -13.42
C ALA A 634 18.92 22.16 -14.38
N ASN A 635 19.19 23.33 -14.97
CA ASN A 635 20.42 23.57 -15.69
C ASN A 635 21.63 23.41 -14.75
N ILE A 636 22.79 23.04 -15.32
CA ILE A 636 24.03 22.85 -14.56
C ILE A 636 24.37 24.07 -13.70
N THR A 637 24.05 25.28 -14.19
CA THR A 637 24.30 26.56 -13.52
C THR A 637 23.50 26.71 -12.22
N VAL A 638 22.20 26.42 -12.25
CA VAL A 638 21.32 26.48 -11.06
C VAL A 638 21.74 25.43 -10.04
N LEU A 639 22.20 24.26 -10.50
CA LEU A 639 22.71 23.21 -9.64
C LEU A 639 24.04 23.62 -8.98
N THR A 640 24.95 24.24 -9.72
CA THR A 640 26.20 24.78 -9.16
C THR A 640 25.95 25.91 -8.16
N ILE A 641 24.99 26.81 -8.43
CA ILE A 641 24.59 27.88 -7.50
C ILE A 641 24.02 27.26 -6.22
N THR A 642 23.13 26.27 -6.35
CA THR A 642 22.55 25.58 -5.19
C THR A 642 23.63 24.90 -4.35
N ALA A 643 24.59 24.21 -4.99
CA ALA A 643 25.73 23.60 -4.30
C ALA A 643 26.60 24.66 -3.60
N ALA A 644 26.86 25.80 -4.24
CA ALA A 644 27.60 26.91 -3.64
C ALA A 644 26.88 27.46 -2.39
N LEU A 645 25.56 27.57 -2.39
CA LEU A 645 24.78 27.97 -1.21
C LEU A 645 24.91 26.98 -0.03
N PHE A 646 25.07 25.69 -0.29
CA PHE A 646 25.37 24.70 0.75
C PHE A 646 26.75 24.93 1.37
N PHE A 647 27.78 25.13 0.54
CA PHE A 647 29.12 25.45 1.02
C PHE A 647 29.15 26.77 1.79
N LEU A 648 28.47 27.80 1.30
CA LEU A 648 28.37 29.10 1.96
C LEU A 648 27.69 28.99 3.33
N THR A 649 26.58 28.25 3.43
CA THR A 649 25.89 28.05 4.70
C THR A 649 26.77 27.26 5.68
N GLN A 650 27.49 26.24 5.21
CA GLN A 650 28.42 25.48 6.06
C GLN A 650 29.60 26.35 6.54
N ALA A 651 30.16 27.18 5.65
CA ALA A 651 31.21 28.12 6.01
C ALA A 651 30.71 29.15 7.04
N ALA A 652 29.47 29.64 6.92
CA ALA A 652 28.85 30.51 7.91
C ALA A 652 28.64 29.81 9.26
N CYS A 653 28.23 28.54 9.27
CA CYS A 653 28.14 27.74 10.50
C CYS A 653 29.51 27.63 11.19
N SER A 654 30.53 27.23 10.44
CA SER A 654 31.89 27.10 10.97
C SER A 654 32.48 28.44 11.40
N GLY A 655 32.15 29.53 10.70
CA GLY A 655 32.53 30.89 11.08
C GLY A 655 31.88 31.33 12.39
N ALA A 656 30.63 30.97 12.64
CA ALA A 656 29.97 31.22 13.92
C ALA A 656 30.65 30.46 15.07
N ASP A 657 30.99 29.18 14.86
CA ASP A 657 31.65 28.35 15.87
C ASP A 657 33.08 28.86 16.16
N TYR A 658 33.81 29.27 15.12
CA TYR A 658 35.13 29.91 15.25
C TYR A 658 35.05 31.24 16.00
N TRP A 659 34.07 32.09 15.68
CA TRP A 659 33.88 33.38 16.36
C TRP A 659 33.61 33.20 17.85
N THR A 660 32.82 32.20 18.25
CA THR A 660 32.59 31.86 19.67
C THR A 660 33.91 31.50 20.36
N SER A 661 34.78 30.74 19.71
CA SER A 661 36.11 30.40 20.25
C SER A 661 37.02 31.63 20.35
N TYR A 662 36.97 32.52 19.36
CA TYR A 662 37.78 33.74 19.36
C TYR A 662 37.33 34.73 20.45
N TRP A 663 36.01 34.94 20.57
CA TRP A 663 35.44 35.83 21.57
C TRP A 663 35.74 35.34 23.00
N THR A 664 35.59 34.05 23.27
CA THR A 664 35.92 33.48 24.59
C THR A 664 37.38 33.66 24.96
N ALA A 665 38.32 33.45 24.03
CA ALA A 665 39.75 33.69 24.28
C ALA A 665 40.07 35.16 24.60
N GLN A 666 39.41 36.10 23.92
CA GLN A 666 39.57 37.53 24.23
C GLN A 666 39.03 37.89 25.61
N GLU A 667 37.87 37.34 25.99
CA GLU A 667 37.27 37.61 27.31
C GLU A 667 38.13 37.05 28.45
N GLU A 668 38.71 35.86 28.29
CA GLU A 668 39.67 35.30 29.26
C GLU A 668 40.91 36.18 29.41
N THR A 669 41.44 36.70 28.30
CA THR A 669 42.59 37.62 28.31
C THR A 669 42.25 38.92 29.05
N ARG A 670 41.06 39.49 28.82
CA ARG A 670 40.59 40.69 29.56
C ARG A 670 40.45 40.43 31.06
N HIS A 671 39.89 39.27 31.43
CA HIS A 671 39.77 38.88 32.84
C HIS A 671 41.13 38.69 33.51
N TYR A 672 42.10 38.09 32.82
CA TYR A 672 43.46 37.95 33.31
C TYR A 672 44.10 39.32 33.60
N HIS A 673 44.02 40.27 32.66
CA HIS A 673 44.57 41.62 32.86
C HIS A 673 43.87 42.41 33.97
N HIS A 674 42.54 42.27 34.12
CA HIS A 674 41.81 42.91 35.21
C HIS A 674 42.20 42.32 36.58
N PHE A 675 42.42 41.00 36.64
CA PHE A 675 42.90 40.33 37.85
C PHE A 675 44.34 40.75 38.21
N THR A 676 45.26 40.79 37.24
CA THR A 676 46.65 41.22 37.49
C THR A 676 46.73 42.69 37.92
N ASN A 677 45.94 43.59 37.30
CA ASN A 677 45.93 45.01 37.66
C ASN A 677 45.43 45.27 39.09
N ASN A 678 44.43 44.51 39.54
CA ASN A 678 43.91 44.65 40.91
C ASN A 678 44.89 44.11 41.96
N TYR A 679 45.72 43.12 41.62
CA TYR A 679 46.77 42.61 42.52
C TYR A 679 48.04 43.49 42.51
N SER A 680 48.48 43.98 41.35
CA SER A 680 49.61 44.91 41.26
C SER A 680 49.31 46.28 41.85
N GLY A 681 48.03 46.66 41.98
CA GLY A 681 47.59 47.88 42.67
C GLY A 681 47.76 47.85 44.20
N VAL A 682 48.11 46.71 44.81
CA VAL A 682 48.32 46.58 46.26
C VAL A 682 49.82 46.52 46.64
N GLU A 683 50.74 46.29 45.69
CA GLU A 683 52.18 46.19 45.98
C GLU A 683 53.13 47.07 45.12
N ALA A 684 52.64 47.96 44.24
CA ALA A 684 53.52 48.77 43.41
C ALA A 684 53.79 50.17 43.99
N ASN A 685 54.85 50.28 44.80
CA ASN A 685 55.49 51.57 45.14
C ASN A 685 56.85 51.76 44.45
N ASP A 686 57.14 51.02 43.38
CA ASP A 686 58.32 51.23 42.52
C ASP A 686 57.91 51.63 41.11
N SER A 687 57.89 52.94 40.88
CA SER A 687 57.67 53.59 39.60
C SER A 687 59.01 53.76 38.86
N SER A 688 59.30 52.94 37.85
CA SER A 688 60.14 53.36 36.69
C SER A 688 60.50 52.28 35.66
N LEU A 689 60.21 50.98 35.84
CA LEU A 689 60.65 49.96 34.87
C LEU A 689 59.55 49.06 34.28
N GLN A 690 58.27 49.31 34.58
CA GLN A 690 57.17 48.42 34.19
C GLN A 690 56.17 49.02 33.18
N GLU A 691 56.37 50.27 32.74
CA GLU A 691 55.47 50.93 31.78
C GLU A 691 55.68 50.48 30.33
N SER A 692 56.89 50.02 29.95
CA SER A 692 57.23 49.80 28.53
C SER A 692 56.70 48.48 27.95
N ASN A 693 56.52 47.44 28.75
CA ASN A 693 55.97 46.15 28.29
C ASN A 693 54.45 46.02 28.51
N PHE A 694 53.86 46.87 29.36
CA PHE A 694 52.45 46.79 29.73
C PHE A 694 51.52 47.58 28.78
N ILE A 695 52.06 48.58 28.07
CA ILE A 695 51.29 49.45 27.17
C ILE A 695 51.11 48.84 25.77
N LEU A 696 51.97 47.90 25.36
CA LEU A 696 51.95 47.33 23.99
C LEU A 696 50.91 46.22 23.75
N GLU A 697 50.20 45.73 24.76
CA GLU A 697 49.20 44.65 24.62
C GLU A 697 47.75 45.13 24.76
N ARG A 698 47.55 46.43 25.07
CA ARG A 698 46.23 47.01 25.36
C ARG A 698 45.43 47.38 24.10
N ASP A 699 46.10 47.51 22.95
CA ASP A 699 45.51 48.05 21.71
C ASP A 699 44.88 46.98 20.77
N ASP A 700 45.09 45.68 21.01
CA ASP A 700 44.57 44.60 20.14
C ASP A 700 43.27 43.92 20.65
N LEU A 701 42.77 44.31 21.83
CA LEU A 701 41.55 43.76 22.41
C LEU A 701 40.32 44.55 21.96
N TYR A 702 39.49 43.96 21.09
CA TYR A 702 38.18 44.52 20.72
C TYR A 702 37.30 44.76 21.96
N SER A 703 36.23 45.57 21.87
CA SER A 703 35.29 45.76 22.98
C SER A 703 34.30 44.59 23.11
N THR A 704 33.84 44.27 24.32
CA THR A 704 32.78 43.27 24.59
C THR A 704 31.54 43.53 23.73
N GLU A 705 31.12 44.79 23.65
CA GLU A 705 29.96 45.25 22.86
C GLU A 705 30.16 44.96 21.37
N PHE A 706 31.38 45.19 20.85
CA PHE A 706 31.70 44.91 19.45
C PHE A 706 31.63 43.40 19.16
N CYS A 707 32.16 42.56 20.05
CA CYS A 707 32.09 41.11 19.91
C CYS A 707 30.66 40.57 19.91
N LEU A 708 29.79 41.17 20.73
CA LEU A 708 28.36 40.84 20.80
C LEU A 708 27.63 41.21 19.51
N TYR A 709 27.78 42.44 19.02
CA TYR A 709 27.13 42.87 17.76
C TYR A 709 27.59 42.04 16.56
N MET A 710 28.88 41.70 16.50
CA MET A 710 29.42 40.83 15.46
C MET A 710 28.82 39.42 15.52
N TYR A 711 28.69 38.83 16.71
CA TYR A 711 28.10 37.50 16.86
C TYR A 711 26.61 37.47 16.47
N LEU A 712 25.84 38.48 16.87
CA LEU A 712 24.44 38.63 16.47
C LEU A 712 24.29 38.81 14.95
N GLY A 713 25.19 39.58 14.32
CA GLY A 713 25.28 39.72 12.87
C GLY A 713 25.56 38.41 12.15
N ILE A 714 26.51 37.60 12.64
CA ILE A 714 26.83 36.29 12.07
C ILE A 714 25.63 35.33 12.15
N ILE A 715 24.91 35.31 13.28
CA ILE A 715 23.71 34.47 13.44
C ILE A 715 22.60 34.90 12.49
N LEU A 716 22.38 36.21 12.31
CA LEU A 716 21.38 36.72 11.36
C LEU A 716 21.73 36.34 9.91
N ILE A 717 23.00 36.51 9.51
CA ILE A 717 23.49 36.10 8.19
C ILE A 717 23.31 34.59 8.00
N LEU A 718 23.64 33.78 9.01
CA LEU A 718 23.45 32.34 8.98
C LEU A 718 21.97 31.97 8.79
N PHE A 719 21.07 32.64 9.50
CA PHE A 719 19.63 32.42 9.37
C PHE A 719 19.14 32.71 7.95
N VAL A 720 19.50 33.86 7.38
CA VAL A 720 19.13 34.23 6.01
C VAL A 720 19.74 33.26 4.99
N ALA A 721 21.03 32.94 5.11
CA ALA A 721 21.72 31.99 4.21
C ALA A 721 21.05 30.61 4.25
N SER A 722 20.66 30.13 5.44
CA SER A 722 20.01 28.83 5.62
C SER A 722 18.61 28.77 4.98
N ILE A 723 17.85 29.87 5.00
CA ILE A 723 16.55 29.99 4.32
C ILE A 723 16.74 29.99 2.81
N VAL A 724 17.64 30.84 2.29
CA VAL A 724 17.90 30.95 0.84
C VAL A 724 18.35 29.60 0.28
N ARG A 725 19.29 28.92 0.95
CA ARG A 725 19.74 27.57 0.61
C ARG A 725 18.57 26.58 0.56
N SER A 726 17.70 26.59 1.58
CA SER A 726 16.59 25.64 1.67
C SER A 726 15.54 25.86 0.58
N LEU A 727 15.19 27.12 0.28
CA LEU A 727 14.26 27.46 -0.79
C LEU A 727 14.80 27.07 -2.17
N ALA A 728 16.07 27.38 -2.46
CA ALA A 728 16.72 26.99 -3.70
C ALA A 728 16.72 25.47 -3.91
N PHE A 729 17.07 24.71 -2.86
CA PHE A 729 17.06 23.25 -2.91
C PHE A 729 15.67 22.68 -3.22
N TYR A 730 14.63 23.17 -2.55
CA TYR A 730 13.27 22.68 -2.77
C TYR A 730 12.72 23.05 -4.15
N GLU A 731 13.04 24.22 -4.70
CA GLU A 731 12.60 24.59 -6.05
C GLU A 731 13.21 23.67 -7.13
N VAL A 732 14.50 23.33 -7.01
CA VAL A 732 15.17 22.36 -7.89
C VAL A 732 14.50 20.98 -7.81
N CYS A 733 14.18 20.52 -6.60
CA CYS A 733 13.50 19.24 -6.40
C CYS A 733 12.09 19.24 -6.99
N MET A 734 11.34 20.35 -6.84
CA MET A 734 9.99 20.48 -7.38
C MET A 734 9.99 20.47 -8.91
N HIS A 735 10.93 21.18 -9.55
CA HIS A 735 11.07 21.15 -11.00
C HIS A 735 11.46 19.76 -11.52
N SER A 736 12.40 19.09 -10.83
CA SER A 736 12.77 17.70 -11.13
C SER A 736 11.56 16.77 -11.07
N SER A 737 10.76 16.88 -10.00
CA SER A 737 9.58 16.04 -9.80
C SER A 737 8.54 16.21 -10.90
N ASN A 738 8.32 17.44 -11.39
CA ASN A 738 7.36 17.72 -12.44
C ASN A 738 7.80 17.19 -13.79
N ASN A 739 9.05 17.45 -14.17
CA ASN A 739 9.57 16.99 -15.47
C ASN A 739 9.61 15.47 -15.56
N ILE A 740 9.96 14.79 -14.45
CA ILE A 740 9.93 13.32 -14.39
C ILE A 740 8.48 12.80 -14.50
N HIS A 741 7.53 13.44 -13.82
CA HIS A 741 6.13 13.05 -13.89
C HIS A 741 5.55 13.22 -15.31
N ASP A 742 5.81 14.35 -15.96
CA ASP A 742 5.35 14.64 -17.33
C ASP A 742 6.01 13.68 -18.34
N ALA A 743 7.31 13.40 -18.19
CA ALA A 743 8.01 12.41 -19.00
C ALA A 743 7.44 11.00 -18.80
N MET A 744 7.10 10.62 -17.58
CA MET A 744 6.49 9.33 -17.26
C MET A 744 5.09 9.21 -17.87
N VAL A 745 4.23 10.20 -17.67
CA VAL A 745 2.85 10.19 -18.19
C VAL A 745 2.86 10.17 -19.72
N SER A 746 3.68 11.00 -20.36
CA SER A 746 3.80 11.00 -21.82
C SER A 746 4.35 9.69 -22.37
N SER A 747 5.29 9.05 -21.67
CA SER A 747 5.82 7.74 -22.07
C SER A 747 4.76 6.63 -21.95
N ILE A 748 4.01 6.59 -20.85
CA ILE A 748 2.91 5.63 -20.65
C ILE A 748 1.86 5.81 -21.74
N LEU A 749 1.44 7.05 -21.99
CA LEU A 749 0.43 7.35 -23.01
C LEU A 749 0.91 7.06 -24.42
N ARG A 750 2.21 7.07 -24.72
CA ARG A 750 2.75 6.71 -26.05
C ARG A 750 2.97 5.20 -26.24
N THR A 751 2.91 4.42 -25.17
CA THR A 751 3.22 2.99 -25.22
C THR A 751 2.15 2.20 -25.98
N GLU A 752 2.56 1.11 -26.64
CA GLU A 752 1.65 0.19 -27.34
C GLU A 752 0.76 -0.61 -26.39
N ILE A 753 -0.45 -0.97 -26.84
CA ILE A 753 -1.45 -1.71 -26.06
C ILE A 753 -0.89 -3.06 -25.56
N ARG A 754 -0.08 -3.74 -26.38
CA ARG A 754 0.56 -5.02 -26.02
C ARG A 754 1.31 -4.98 -24.70
N PHE A 755 1.90 -3.83 -24.35
CA PHE A 755 2.61 -3.67 -23.07
C PHE A 755 1.66 -3.76 -21.87
N PHE A 756 0.46 -3.20 -21.98
CA PHE A 756 -0.55 -3.20 -20.92
C PHE A 756 -1.17 -4.59 -20.73
N ASP A 757 -1.34 -5.37 -21.81
CA ASP A 757 -1.85 -6.74 -21.74
C ASP A 757 -0.84 -7.69 -21.05
N VAL A 758 0.45 -7.48 -21.29
CA VAL A 758 1.52 -8.30 -20.70
C VAL A 758 1.84 -7.90 -19.25
N ASN A 759 1.68 -6.62 -18.89
CA ASN A 759 2.07 -6.09 -17.57
C ASN A 759 0.91 -5.40 -16.80
N PRO A 760 -0.24 -6.04 -16.60
CA PRO A 760 -1.40 -5.40 -15.96
C PRO A 760 -1.16 -5.03 -14.48
N SER A 761 -0.40 -5.84 -13.75
CA SER A 761 -0.08 -5.63 -12.34
C SER A 761 1.07 -4.63 -12.12
N ASP A 762 2.07 -4.64 -13.01
CA ASP A 762 3.27 -3.82 -12.83
C ASP A 762 3.02 -2.35 -13.16
N VAL A 763 2.11 -2.08 -14.11
CA VAL A 763 1.69 -0.71 -14.45
C VAL A 763 0.85 -0.11 -13.32
N SER A 764 -0.09 -0.87 -12.75
CA SER A 764 -0.90 -0.40 -11.61
C SER A 764 -0.07 -0.27 -10.31
N ALA A 765 0.90 -1.15 -10.08
CA ALA A 765 1.85 -1.04 -8.98
C ALA A 765 2.82 0.15 -9.15
N ALA A 766 3.28 0.44 -10.37
CA ALA A 766 4.12 1.62 -10.66
C ALA A 766 3.38 2.93 -10.39
N VAL A 767 2.06 2.98 -10.61
CA VAL A 767 1.23 4.16 -10.33
C VAL A 767 0.98 4.33 -8.83
N ARG A 768 0.73 3.24 -8.10
CA ARG A 768 0.46 3.26 -6.65
C ARG A 768 1.69 3.49 -5.79
N SER A 769 2.89 3.24 -6.31
CA SER A 769 4.16 3.30 -5.56
C SER A 769 4.82 4.69 -5.50
N VAL A 770 4.13 5.75 -5.93
CA VAL A 770 4.61 7.14 -5.80
C VAL A 770 4.03 7.78 -4.54
N PRO A 771 4.73 7.79 -3.38
CA PRO A 771 4.21 8.34 -2.14
C PRO A 771 4.19 9.88 -2.15
N PRO A 772 3.27 10.52 -1.40
CA PRO A 772 3.23 11.96 -1.21
C PRO A 772 4.20 12.36 -0.09
N SER A 773 5.50 12.51 -0.38
CA SER A 773 6.44 13.38 0.38
C SER A 773 7.90 13.21 -0.08
N PRO A 774 8.71 14.28 -0.02
CA PRO A 774 10.14 14.20 -0.28
C PRO A 774 10.83 13.64 0.98
N GLY A 775 11.02 12.33 1.10
CA GLY A 775 11.70 11.81 2.31
C GLY A 775 11.73 10.32 2.53
N ARG A 776 11.06 9.51 1.71
CA ARG A 776 11.32 8.07 1.67
C ARG A 776 11.84 7.73 0.28
N GLY A 777 13.14 7.50 0.18
CA GLY A 777 13.72 6.94 -1.04
C GLY A 777 13.13 5.56 -1.26
N LEU A 778 12.33 5.41 -2.32
CA LEU A 778 11.86 4.11 -2.79
C LEU A 778 12.43 3.88 -4.19
N ARG A 779 13.21 2.81 -4.25
CA ARG A 779 13.94 2.33 -5.41
C ARG A 779 12.96 1.92 -6.50
N ILE A 780 13.07 2.56 -7.65
CA ILE A 780 12.54 2.08 -8.91
C ILE A 780 13.42 0.89 -9.32
N SER A 781 12.84 -0.29 -9.48
CA SER A 781 13.55 -1.46 -10.01
C SER A 781 14.00 -1.16 -11.44
N GLY A 782 15.28 -0.83 -11.60
CA GLY A 782 15.91 -0.66 -12.90
C GLY A 782 16.15 -2.01 -13.58
N SER A 783 15.11 -2.63 -14.14
CA SER A 783 15.28 -3.70 -15.13
C SER A 783 14.08 -3.93 -16.06
N SER A 784 13.08 -3.04 -16.10
CA SER A 784 11.91 -3.18 -16.98
C SER A 784 12.02 -2.45 -18.33
N PHE A 785 13.14 -1.78 -18.63
CA PHE A 785 13.37 -1.13 -19.92
C PHE A 785 14.49 -1.83 -20.70
N PRO A 786 14.25 -2.28 -21.95
CA PRO A 786 15.33 -2.73 -22.83
C PRO A 786 16.39 -1.64 -22.97
N SER A 787 17.66 -2.03 -22.92
CA SER A 787 18.86 -1.18 -23.00
C SER A 787 18.88 -0.23 -24.21
N ARG A 788 18.06 -0.51 -25.25
CA ARG A 788 17.90 0.33 -26.44
C ARG A 788 17.13 1.65 -26.20
N TRP A 789 16.37 1.77 -25.10
CA TRP A 789 15.53 2.95 -24.83
C TRP A 789 16.09 3.94 -23.81
N ARG A 790 17.12 3.57 -23.01
CA ARG A 790 17.85 4.53 -22.16
C ARG A 790 18.46 5.68 -22.96
N ALA A 791 18.77 5.44 -24.24
CA ALA A 791 19.35 6.44 -25.14
C ALA A 791 18.29 7.39 -25.78
N LEU A 792 17.01 7.02 -25.79
CA LEU A 792 15.96 7.78 -26.49
C LEU A 792 15.20 8.76 -25.60
N CYS A 793 15.13 8.52 -24.28
CA CYS A 793 14.56 9.48 -23.33
C CYS A 793 15.49 10.69 -23.04
N ILE A 794 16.77 10.62 -23.42
CA ILE A 794 17.80 11.61 -23.01
C ILE A 794 18.37 12.40 -24.22
N LYS A 795 17.96 12.10 -25.45
CA LYS A 795 18.41 12.86 -26.63
C LYS A 795 17.24 13.34 -27.49
N LYS A 796 16.87 14.62 -27.32
CA LYS A 796 16.84 15.64 -28.39
C LYS A 796 16.35 17.00 -27.88
N ASN A 797 17.30 17.94 -27.75
CA ASN A 797 17.08 19.34 -28.15
C ASN A 797 17.00 19.36 -29.69
N ILE A 798 15.84 19.64 -30.27
CA ILE A 798 15.67 20.12 -31.66
C ILE A 798 14.48 21.12 -31.64
N PRO A 799 14.54 22.25 -32.37
CA PRO A 799 13.72 23.44 -32.13
C PRO A 799 12.25 23.23 -32.48
N GLU A 800 11.38 23.98 -31.80
CA GLU A 800 10.01 24.26 -32.22
C GLU A 800 10.05 25.10 -33.49
N ASP A 801 9.84 24.49 -34.65
CA ASP A 801 9.39 25.19 -35.85
C ASP A 801 8.65 24.18 -36.73
N PHE A 802 7.32 24.19 -36.64
CA PHE A 802 6.42 23.92 -37.76
C PHE A 802 5.05 24.48 -37.39
N GLY A 803 4.81 25.70 -37.82
CA GLY A 803 3.49 26.32 -37.78
C GLY A 803 2.52 25.54 -38.64
N TYR A 804 1.43 25.09 -38.03
CA TYR A 804 0.19 24.81 -38.74
C TYR A 804 -0.96 25.38 -37.92
N SER A 805 -1.49 26.50 -38.43
CA SER A 805 -2.84 26.95 -38.11
C SER A 805 -3.85 25.89 -38.57
N PRO A 806 -4.91 25.67 -37.79
CA PRO A 806 -6.21 25.73 -38.42
C PRO A 806 -7.15 26.65 -37.61
N LYS A 807 -7.63 27.66 -38.33
CA LYS A 807 -8.84 28.41 -38.06
C LYS A 807 -10.07 27.48 -38.14
N ILE A 808 -11.02 27.74 -37.24
CA ILE A 808 -12.48 27.58 -37.36
C ILE A 808 -13.04 26.16 -37.19
N GLY A 809 -14.08 26.10 -36.35
CA GLY A 809 -15.08 25.04 -36.38
C GLY A 809 -15.74 24.79 -35.03
N SER A 810 -16.54 25.74 -34.55
CA SER A 810 -17.59 25.41 -33.57
C SER A 810 -18.46 24.30 -34.16
N ILE A 811 -18.61 23.19 -33.43
CA ILE A 811 -19.80 22.34 -33.31
C ILE A 811 -19.41 21.24 -32.31
N MET A 812 -19.79 21.45 -31.05
CA MET A 812 -20.46 20.50 -30.15
C MET A 812 -20.56 21.11 -28.76
#